data_AF-A0A136PQJ3-F1
#
_entry.id   AF-A0A136PQJ3-F1
#
_cell.length_a   1.000
_cell.length_b   1.000
_cell.length_c   1.000
_cell.angle_alpha   90.00
_cell.angle_beta   90.00
_cell.angle_gamma   90.00
#
_symmetry.space_group_name_H-M   'P 1'
#
loop_
_entity.id
_entity.type
_entity.pdbx_description
1 polymer ?
#
loop_
_entity_poly.entity_id
_entity_poly.type
_entity_poly.pdbx_seq_one_letter_code
_entity_poly.pdbx_strand_id
1 'polypeptide(L)'
;MSTPTPTTRARRWAATGAALLLAATAGPLALSVAPAPLGGAATASAHPIVATDFQQVELARGVAEVGEPMSLAVLPDRSVLHTARNGTVRRTDAAGTTTVIGTVPVYTHDEEGLQGIGVDPNFTTNRHVYLYYAPPLATPAGDAPATGTDFSAWQGVNRLSRFTLGADFSLNQASRVDVLDVPADRGMCCHVGGDIDFDAAGNLYLSTGDDTNPFDSAGYAPIDERTNRNPAYDAQRSSANTNDLRGKILRIRVNANGSYSIPAGNLFPPGTARTRPEIYAMGFRNPFRMSVDKATGHVYVGDYGPDAGTTSTARGPAGQVEFNRITAPGNYGWPYCTGSNTATETYTEWDFATGTGGARYACATGPTNNSFRNTGLSTLPAARPAWIRYGGDAGSPPEFGGGSESPMAGPVYRYDAANPSTTKFPQSFDGQFFATELGRGWVKPIHLTADGAPGTIDAFPWVGKQVMDSAFGPDGAYYLLDYGTGYFNGDHNSALYRFDHVGGGNRAPTAVATADRTSGAAPLTVVFSSAGSTDPDGGALTYSWAFGDGTTSTAANPTKTYSATGRYTATLTVRDPQGATGTSSVQITVGNTAPTVRIDAPGEGRLFSFGDTVPFRITVTDPEDGPVDCAKVTMTYILGHDQHGHQITAKNGCTGEITVPVDGEHDTAANIFAVFDAEYTDSGGLTTHTQHILQPRHRQAEHFRTASGVNVFDKPTAEGGRTVGDIQNGDWISFQPYHLGDATSFSARVSSAGAGGTLQVRAGSATGAVLGSATVPVTGGWDVFTTVTGTLAGAPAGTTTLYLTFAGGAGALYDLDSFTFATSPSGNRTGPVVGLGGLCLDVRGAGTADGTQVQVHTCNGTPAQTWTVTPGGPVRALGKCLDVSGGGSADGTKIQLWTCNGTGAQNWSAQPDRTLRNPAAAKCLDVSNNSATSGQAVHLWTCHANANQQWTLP
;
A
#
# COMPACT_ATOMS: atom_id res chain seq x y z
N MET A 1 45.23 -13.84 44.83
CA MET A 1 46.52 -13.86 44.12
C MET A 1 46.69 -15.22 43.48
N SER A 2 46.78 -15.20 42.15
CA SER A 2 47.52 -16.13 41.28
C SER A 2 47.12 -17.61 41.24
N THR A 3 46.35 -17.93 40.19
CA THR A 3 46.32 -19.22 39.47
C THR A 3 47.72 -19.57 38.89
N PRO A 4 47.97 -20.81 38.41
CA PRO A 4 47.59 -21.15 37.02
C PRO A 4 47.20 -22.63 36.76
N THR A 5 46.29 -22.79 35.81
CA THR A 5 46.01 -23.96 34.93
C THR A 5 47.16 -24.17 33.92
N PRO A 6 47.12 -25.06 32.88
CA PRO A 6 46.25 -26.21 32.53
C PRO A 6 47.02 -27.43 31.94
N THR A 7 46.35 -28.54 31.57
CA THR A 7 46.25 -29.06 30.18
C THR A 7 45.71 -30.50 30.08
N THR A 8 45.25 -30.84 28.88
CA THR A 8 44.31 -31.88 28.43
C THR A 8 44.95 -33.23 28.08
N ARG A 9 44.19 -34.34 28.15
CA ARG A 9 43.83 -35.24 27.01
C ARG A 9 43.38 -36.67 27.42
N ALA A 10 42.18 -37.02 26.94
CA ALA A 10 41.75 -38.23 26.22
C ALA A 10 42.16 -39.66 26.70
N ARG A 11 41.17 -40.55 26.92
CA ARG A 11 40.71 -41.61 25.98
C ARG A 11 39.81 -42.66 26.66
N ARG A 12 38.87 -43.16 25.85
CA ARG A 12 37.85 -44.20 26.10
C ARG A 12 38.43 -45.53 26.59
N TRP A 13 37.71 -46.24 27.44
CA TRP A 13 37.79 -47.68 27.64
C TRP A 13 36.40 -48.28 27.85
N ALA A 14 36.14 -49.41 27.18
CA ALA A 14 35.09 -50.36 27.49
C ALA A 14 35.77 -51.72 27.70
N ALA A 15 35.48 -52.40 28.81
CA ALA A 15 35.51 -53.85 28.90
C ALA A 15 34.82 -54.31 30.21
N THR A 16 33.89 -55.22 30.01
CA THR A 16 33.00 -55.92 30.94
C THR A 16 33.70 -56.99 31.78
N GLY A 17 33.13 -57.31 32.94
CA GLY A 17 33.40 -58.55 33.68
C GLY A 17 32.26 -58.86 34.65
N ALA A 18 31.50 -59.92 34.37
CA ALA A 18 30.40 -60.44 35.17
C ALA A 18 30.69 -61.87 35.64
N ALA A 19 30.27 -62.21 36.87
CA ALA A 19 29.98 -63.55 37.40
C ALA A 19 29.30 -63.32 38.78
N LEU A 20 28.01 -63.54 39.08
CA LEU A 20 26.98 -64.57 38.86
C LEU A 20 27.04 -65.77 39.82
N LEU A 21 25.83 -66.16 40.31
CA LEU A 21 25.37 -67.34 41.10
C LEU A 21 25.16 -67.06 42.62
N LEU A 22 24.06 -67.42 43.30
CA LEU A 22 22.92 -68.35 43.11
C LEU A 22 21.64 -67.72 43.70
N ALA A 23 20.48 -67.70 43.02
CA ALA A 23 19.42 -68.73 42.90
C ALA A 23 18.56 -68.99 44.16
N ALA A 24 17.32 -68.47 44.16
CA ALA A 24 16.10 -69.13 44.65
C ALA A 24 14.86 -68.31 44.21
N THR A 25 13.89 -68.98 43.62
CA THR A 25 12.72 -68.43 42.92
C THR A 25 11.59 -68.05 43.88
N ALA A 26 11.19 -66.77 43.86
CA ALA A 26 9.90 -66.29 44.35
C ALA A 26 9.34 -65.32 43.29
N GLY A 27 8.24 -65.70 42.65
CA GLY A 27 7.57 -64.86 41.66
C GLY A 27 6.76 -63.75 42.35
N PRO A 28 6.97 -62.47 42.03
CA PRO A 28 6.06 -61.43 42.47
C PRO A 28 4.97 -61.23 41.42
N LEU A 29 3.73 -61.19 41.88
CA LEU A 29 2.63 -60.57 41.16
C LEU A 29 3.02 -59.12 40.81
N ALA A 30 3.00 -58.77 39.53
CA ALA A 30 3.12 -57.40 39.07
C ALA A 30 1.82 -56.65 39.40
N LEU A 31 1.77 -56.01 40.57
CA LEU A 31 0.88 -54.89 40.83
C LEU A 31 1.51 -53.65 40.18
N SER A 32 1.02 -53.31 39.00
CA SER A 32 1.34 -52.06 38.30
C SER A 32 0.86 -50.86 39.11
N VAL A 33 1.72 -50.31 39.96
CA VAL A 33 1.58 -48.93 40.40
C VAL A 33 2.13 -48.07 39.28
N ALA A 34 1.24 -47.60 38.41
CA ALA A 34 1.58 -46.60 37.41
C ALA A 34 2.13 -45.35 38.14
N PRO A 35 3.24 -44.76 37.68
CA PRO A 35 3.53 -43.39 38.05
C PRO A 35 2.35 -42.53 37.59
N ALA A 36 1.78 -41.75 38.51
CA ALA A 36 0.82 -40.72 38.13
C ALA A 36 1.48 -39.87 37.03
N PRO A 37 0.86 -39.73 35.85
CA PRO A 37 1.43 -38.89 34.81
C PRO A 37 1.48 -37.47 35.37
N LEU A 38 2.67 -36.87 35.35
CA LEU A 38 2.80 -35.42 35.32
C LEU A 38 1.91 -34.96 34.17
N GLY A 39 0.84 -34.24 34.49
CA GLY A 39 -0.17 -33.84 33.52
C GLY A 39 0.49 -33.19 32.32
N GLY A 40 0.37 -33.84 31.16
CA GLY A 40 0.60 -33.14 29.89
C GLY A 40 -0.35 -31.95 29.83
N ALA A 41 0.11 -30.85 29.24
CA ALA A 41 -0.75 -29.72 28.92
C ALA A 41 -2.02 -30.25 28.26
N ALA A 42 -3.16 -30.05 28.91
CA ALA A 42 -4.44 -30.37 28.32
C ALA A 42 -4.51 -29.62 26.98
N THR A 43 -4.82 -30.32 25.90
CA THR A 43 -5.19 -29.68 24.63
C THR A 43 -6.34 -28.73 24.94
N ALA A 44 -6.11 -27.42 24.81
CA ALA A 44 -7.18 -26.44 24.90
C ALA A 44 -8.23 -26.84 23.85
N SER A 45 -9.45 -27.13 24.28
CA SER A 45 -10.54 -27.36 23.33
C SER A 45 -10.87 -26.03 22.67
N ALA A 46 -11.14 -26.02 21.36
CA ALA A 46 -11.71 -24.86 20.68
C ALA A 46 -12.87 -24.30 21.52
N HIS A 47 -12.70 -23.08 22.04
CA HIS A 47 -13.72 -22.39 22.81
C HIS A 47 -14.32 -21.32 21.89
N PRO A 48 -15.64 -21.31 21.66
CA PRO A 48 -16.24 -20.30 20.81
C PRO A 48 -15.94 -18.91 21.37
N ILE A 49 -15.39 -18.02 20.54
CA ILE A 49 -15.14 -16.63 20.89
C ILE A 49 -16.50 -15.91 20.94
N VAL A 50 -16.97 -15.60 22.14
CA VAL A 50 -18.22 -14.86 22.33
C VAL A 50 -17.90 -13.37 22.26
N ALA A 51 -18.41 -12.68 21.23
CA ALA A 51 -18.07 -11.29 20.98
C ALA A 51 -18.35 -10.35 22.18
N THR A 52 -19.38 -10.63 22.97
CA THR A 52 -19.73 -9.82 24.16
C THR A 52 -18.78 -9.99 25.34
N ASP A 53 -17.88 -10.98 25.31
CA ASP A 53 -16.85 -11.16 26.33
C ASP A 53 -15.64 -10.26 26.08
N PHE A 54 -15.57 -9.60 24.93
CA PHE A 54 -14.50 -8.69 24.57
C PHE A 54 -15.01 -7.26 24.45
N GLN A 55 -14.16 -6.34 24.84
CA GLN A 55 -14.37 -4.91 24.66
C GLN A 55 -13.23 -4.31 23.86
N GLN A 56 -13.57 -3.69 22.73
CA GLN A 56 -12.67 -2.81 21.99
C GLN A 56 -12.67 -1.41 22.62
N VAL A 57 -11.52 -1.01 23.15
CA VAL A 57 -11.27 0.32 23.73
C VAL A 57 -10.42 1.12 22.75
N GLU A 58 -10.96 2.23 22.25
CA GLU A 58 -10.20 3.19 21.45
C GLU A 58 -9.25 3.99 22.34
N LEU A 59 -7.96 4.00 21.99
CA LEU A 59 -6.93 4.75 22.72
C LEU A 59 -6.50 6.02 21.98
N ALA A 60 -6.55 6.03 20.66
CA ALA A 60 -6.20 7.17 19.83
C ALA A 60 -6.86 7.05 18.46
N ARG A 61 -7.21 8.17 17.83
CA ARG A 61 -7.81 8.17 16.49
C ARG A 61 -7.38 9.38 15.66
N GLY A 62 -7.24 9.14 14.35
CA GLY A 62 -7.04 10.17 13.35
C GLY A 62 -5.57 10.53 13.15
N VAL A 63 -5.29 11.15 12.01
CA VAL A 63 -3.94 11.59 11.59
C VAL A 63 -3.18 12.39 12.66
N ALA A 64 -3.88 13.25 13.40
CA ALA A 64 -3.24 14.06 14.44
C ALA A 64 -2.66 13.20 15.58
N GLU A 65 -3.33 12.10 15.93
CA GLU A 65 -2.91 11.22 17.01
C GLU A 65 -2.04 10.06 16.54
N VAL A 66 -2.28 9.47 15.37
CA VAL A 66 -1.53 8.28 14.92
C VAL A 66 -0.66 8.50 13.68
N GLY A 67 -0.86 9.57 12.91
CA GLY A 67 -0.19 9.80 11.63
C GLY A 67 -0.58 8.77 10.57
N GLU A 68 0.33 8.47 9.64
CA GLU A 68 0.31 7.25 8.82
C GLU A 68 0.94 6.11 9.64
N PRO A 69 0.15 5.32 10.37
CA PRO A 69 0.69 4.47 11.41
C PRO A 69 1.43 3.28 10.80
N MET A 70 2.62 2.95 11.33
CA MET A 70 3.44 1.85 10.78
C MET A 70 3.64 0.72 11.79
N SER A 71 4.07 0.99 13.02
CA SER A 71 4.35 -0.08 13.98
C SER A 71 4.04 0.36 15.41
N LEU A 72 3.78 -0.61 16.31
CA LEU A 72 3.53 -0.38 17.73
C LEU A 72 4.43 -1.22 18.63
N ALA A 73 4.70 -0.72 19.83
CA ALA A 73 5.30 -1.48 20.92
C ALA A 73 4.69 -1.09 22.27
N VAL A 74 4.22 -2.08 23.04
CA VAL A 74 3.58 -1.85 24.35
C VAL A 74 4.63 -1.85 25.47
N LEU A 75 4.63 -0.79 26.28
CA LEU A 75 5.54 -0.62 27.41
C LEU A 75 5.01 -1.29 28.69
N PRO A 76 5.89 -1.54 29.68
CA PRO A 76 5.50 -2.11 30.99
C PRO A 76 4.42 -1.31 31.75
N ASP A 77 4.32 0.00 31.52
CA ASP A 77 3.30 0.88 32.12
C ASP A 77 1.97 0.89 31.33
N ARG A 78 1.85 0.04 30.31
CA ARG A 78 0.73 -0.08 29.37
C ARG A 78 0.57 1.08 28.39
N SER A 79 1.50 2.03 28.36
CA SER A 79 1.56 2.98 27.26
C SER A 79 2.08 2.31 26.00
N VAL A 80 1.68 2.82 24.84
CA VAL A 80 2.03 2.27 23.53
C VAL A 80 2.90 3.28 22.81
N LEU A 81 4.09 2.87 22.41
CA LEU A 81 4.87 3.60 21.43
C LEU A 81 4.39 3.23 20.03
N HIS A 82 4.25 4.20 19.15
CA HIS A 82 3.92 3.93 17.75
C HIS A 82 4.60 4.92 16.81
N THR A 83 4.82 4.46 15.58
CA THR A 83 5.55 5.18 14.53
C THR A 83 4.60 5.64 13.44
N ALA A 84 4.94 6.77 12.82
CA ALA A 84 4.41 7.13 11.52
C ALA A 84 5.53 7.19 10.48
N ARG A 85 5.22 6.84 9.22
CA ARG A 85 6.22 6.68 8.15
C ARG A 85 7.07 7.93 7.92
N ASN A 86 6.52 9.11 8.16
CA ASN A 86 7.21 10.40 8.10
C ASN A 86 8.30 10.64 9.17
N GLY A 87 8.63 9.63 9.99
CA GLY A 87 9.68 9.72 11.01
C GLY A 87 9.19 10.10 12.41
N THR A 88 7.89 10.32 12.60
CA THR A 88 7.34 10.72 13.90
C THR A 88 7.17 9.53 14.83
N VAL A 89 7.64 9.65 16.07
CA VAL A 89 7.43 8.67 17.14
C VAL A 89 6.50 9.27 18.19
N ARG A 90 5.47 8.52 18.54
CA ARG A 90 4.44 8.92 19.51
C ARG A 90 4.35 7.94 20.66
N ARG A 91 3.81 8.42 21.77
CA ARG A 91 3.38 7.62 22.92
C ARG A 91 1.91 7.91 23.18
N THR A 92 1.10 6.87 23.21
CA THR A 92 -0.28 6.92 23.73
C THR A 92 -0.30 6.24 25.08
N ASP A 93 -0.68 6.95 26.15
CA ASP A 93 -0.70 6.37 27.48
C ASP A 93 -1.92 5.46 27.73
N ALA A 94 -1.98 4.81 28.89
CA ALA A 94 -3.07 3.89 29.24
C ALA A 94 -4.44 4.58 29.35
N ALA A 95 -4.48 5.91 29.42
CA ALA A 95 -5.69 6.73 29.42
C ALA A 95 -6.02 7.28 28.02
N GLY A 96 -5.29 6.89 26.97
CA GLY A 96 -5.52 7.34 25.60
C GLY A 96 -4.96 8.73 25.29
N THR A 97 -4.12 9.31 26.16
CA THR A 97 -3.48 10.60 25.83
C THR A 97 -2.28 10.37 24.92
N THR A 98 -2.32 10.92 23.71
CA THR A 98 -1.25 10.80 22.73
C THR A 98 -0.31 12.00 22.72
N THR A 99 1.01 11.76 22.69
CA THR A 99 2.05 12.79 22.63
C THR A 99 3.12 12.42 21.61
N VAL A 100 3.59 13.38 20.82
CA VAL A 100 4.81 13.22 20.00
C VAL A 100 6.02 13.27 20.91
N ILE A 101 6.78 12.18 20.97
CA ILE A 101 7.95 12.06 21.84
C ILE A 101 9.27 12.33 21.11
N GLY A 102 9.25 12.35 19.77
CA GLY A 102 10.36 12.76 18.94
C GLY A 102 10.13 12.48 17.46
N THR A 103 11.02 12.99 16.62
CA THR A 103 11.01 12.76 15.16
C THR A 103 12.41 12.42 14.70
N VAL A 104 12.57 11.38 13.88
CA VAL A 104 13.83 11.06 13.20
C VAL A 104 13.77 11.55 11.75
N PRO A 105 14.82 12.20 11.22
CA PRO A 105 14.88 12.53 9.80
C PRO A 105 14.85 11.25 8.97
N VAL A 106 14.00 11.23 7.94
CA VAL A 106 13.82 10.09 7.05
C VAL A 106 13.92 10.49 5.59
N TYR A 107 14.40 9.58 4.75
CA TYR A 107 14.17 9.60 3.31
C TYR A 107 12.80 8.97 3.04
N THR A 108 11.97 9.68 2.29
CA THR A 108 10.63 9.24 1.91
C THR A 108 10.51 9.23 0.39
N HIS A 109 10.37 8.04 -0.15
CA HIS A 109 10.03 7.76 -1.54
C HIS A 109 9.43 6.35 -1.53
N ASP A 110 8.35 6.14 -2.28
CA ASP A 110 7.58 4.88 -2.28
C ASP A 110 7.21 4.39 -0.85
N GLU A 111 7.65 3.20 -0.45
CA GLU A 111 7.37 2.61 0.87
C GLU A 111 8.36 3.06 1.97
N GLU A 112 9.37 3.85 1.62
CA GLU A 112 10.46 4.18 2.53
C GLU A 112 10.06 5.26 3.56
N GLY A 113 10.70 5.19 4.72
CA GLY A 113 10.41 6.06 5.86
C GLY A 113 10.81 5.39 7.17
N LEU A 114 10.15 5.75 8.26
CA LEU A 114 10.24 5.05 9.55
C LEU A 114 9.27 3.86 9.57
N GLN A 115 9.80 2.66 9.73
CA GLN A 115 9.05 1.41 9.71
C GLN A 115 8.76 0.93 11.14
N GLY A 116 9.62 0.06 11.68
CA GLY A 116 9.40 -0.61 12.97
C GLY A 116 9.89 0.14 14.19
N ILE A 117 9.25 -0.18 15.31
CA ILE A 117 9.70 0.17 16.66
C ILE A 117 9.74 -1.07 17.56
N GLY A 118 10.87 -1.28 18.24
CA GLY A 118 11.05 -2.36 19.20
C GLY A 118 11.43 -1.84 20.57
N VAL A 119 11.00 -2.52 21.64
CA VAL A 119 11.32 -2.16 23.03
C VAL A 119 12.22 -3.23 23.63
N ASP A 120 13.36 -2.80 24.20
CA ASP A 120 14.31 -3.73 24.81
C ASP A 120 13.64 -4.52 25.96
N PRO A 121 13.84 -5.85 26.08
CA PRO A 121 13.25 -6.63 27.17
C PRO A 121 13.62 -6.12 28.58
N ASN A 122 14.72 -5.35 28.72
CA ASN A 122 15.13 -4.72 29.98
C ASN A 122 14.73 -3.23 30.07
N PHE A 123 13.70 -2.81 29.33
CA PHE A 123 13.27 -1.40 29.23
C PHE A 123 13.05 -0.72 30.59
N THR A 124 12.53 -1.43 31.59
CA THR A 124 12.33 -0.90 32.95
C THR A 124 13.62 -0.40 33.60
N THR A 125 14.78 -0.85 33.12
CA THR A 125 16.10 -0.45 33.61
C THR A 125 16.85 0.43 32.61
N ASN A 126 16.88 0.06 31.33
CA ASN A 126 17.72 0.75 30.34
C ASN A 126 16.97 1.82 29.51
N ARG A 127 15.64 1.78 29.48
CA ARG A 127 14.76 2.63 28.64
C ARG A 127 15.16 2.64 27.16
N HIS A 128 15.73 1.54 26.65
CA HIS A 128 16.18 1.44 25.27
C HIS A 128 15.02 1.09 24.33
N VAL A 129 14.97 1.79 23.20
CA VAL A 129 14.06 1.52 22.07
C VAL A 129 14.88 1.42 20.79
N TYR A 130 14.36 0.68 19.82
CA TYR A 130 14.98 0.46 18.52
C TYR A 130 14.05 0.95 17.43
N LEU A 131 14.59 1.68 16.47
CA LEU A 131 13.86 2.16 15.30
C LEU A 131 14.53 1.60 14.05
N TYR A 132 13.74 1.14 13.09
CA TYR A 132 14.21 0.77 11.75
C TYR A 132 13.66 1.74 10.72
N TYR A 133 14.54 2.44 10.01
CA TYR A 133 14.13 3.55 9.15
C TYR A 133 15.08 3.80 7.99
N ALA A 134 14.59 4.52 7.00
CA ALA A 134 15.34 5.06 5.88
C ALA A 134 15.99 6.41 6.25
N PRO A 135 17.30 6.51 6.55
CA PRO A 135 17.93 7.81 6.80
C PRO A 135 18.10 8.62 5.50
N PRO A 136 18.09 9.97 5.56
CA PRO A 136 18.56 10.80 4.46
C PRO A 136 20.04 10.53 4.18
N LEU A 137 20.37 10.27 2.91
CA LEU A 137 21.73 10.05 2.42
C LEU A 137 22.03 11.02 1.26
N ALA A 138 23.12 10.76 0.52
CA ALA A 138 23.44 11.48 -0.72
C ALA A 138 22.63 10.96 -1.93
N THR A 139 21.71 10.02 -1.72
CA THR A 139 20.84 9.47 -2.77
C THR A 139 19.87 10.55 -3.26
N PRO A 140 19.64 10.67 -4.58
CA PRO A 140 18.72 11.67 -5.11
C PRO A 140 17.29 11.49 -4.58
N ALA A 141 16.53 12.59 -4.56
CA ALA A 141 15.09 12.54 -4.41
C ALA A 141 14.42 12.19 -5.76
N GLY A 142 13.28 11.50 -5.71
CA GLY A 142 12.51 11.12 -6.90
C GLY A 142 12.90 9.75 -7.46
N ASP A 143 12.53 9.51 -8.71
CA ASP A 143 12.55 8.17 -9.30
C ASP A 143 13.92 7.81 -9.90
N ALA A 144 14.42 6.63 -9.55
CA ALA A 144 15.59 6.03 -10.14
C ALA A 144 15.29 5.56 -11.57
N PRO A 145 16.25 5.66 -12.50
CA PRO A 145 16.02 5.22 -13.86
C PRO A 145 15.84 3.70 -13.91
N ALA A 146 14.81 3.25 -14.63
CA ALA A 146 14.52 1.83 -14.80
C ALA A 146 15.55 1.10 -15.68
N THR A 147 16.30 1.84 -16.51
CA THR A 147 17.41 1.32 -17.34
C THR A 147 18.59 2.29 -17.33
N GLY A 148 19.80 1.79 -17.55
CA GLY A 148 21.03 2.55 -17.43
C GLY A 148 22.27 1.67 -17.40
N THR A 149 23.42 2.29 -17.17
CA THR A 149 24.71 1.59 -17.02
C THR A 149 25.37 1.83 -15.66
N ASP A 150 24.88 2.82 -14.90
CA ASP A 150 25.33 3.14 -13.55
C ASP A 150 24.13 3.57 -12.70
N PHE A 151 23.95 2.91 -11.56
CA PHE A 151 22.88 3.16 -10.59
C PHE A 151 23.45 3.50 -9.21
N SER A 152 24.78 3.66 -9.08
CA SER A 152 25.47 3.81 -7.80
C SER A 152 24.99 5.01 -6.98
N ALA A 153 24.53 6.08 -7.64
CA ALA A 153 23.96 7.25 -6.97
C ALA A 153 22.69 6.92 -6.15
N TRP A 154 22.02 5.82 -6.45
CA TRP A 154 20.77 5.40 -5.80
C TRP A 154 21.00 4.34 -4.71
N GLN A 155 22.24 3.92 -4.46
CA GLN A 155 22.53 2.96 -3.39
C GLN A 155 22.44 3.63 -2.02
N GLY A 156 21.56 3.09 -1.18
CA GLY A 156 21.34 3.53 0.20
C GLY A 156 21.30 2.37 1.19
N VAL A 157 20.79 2.65 2.38
CA VAL A 157 20.57 1.65 3.43
C VAL A 157 19.30 1.96 4.20
N ASN A 158 18.56 0.94 4.64
CA ASN A 158 17.68 1.06 5.78
C ASN A 158 18.46 0.70 7.06
N ARG A 159 18.18 1.41 8.15
CA ARG A 159 19.04 1.44 9.33
C ARG A 159 18.28 1.09 10.59
N LEU A 160 18.81 0.13 11.33
CA LEU A 160 18.42 -0.17 12.70
C LEU A 160 19.27 0.68 13.65
N SER A 161 18.63 1.57 14.42
CA SER A 161 19.31 2.36 15.45
C SER A 161 18.63 2.20 16.81
N ARG A 162 19.45 2.23 17.87
CA ARG A 162 19.00 2.23 19.26
C ARG A 162 18.99 3.64 19.81
N PHE A 163 17.95 3.99 20.54
CA PHE A 163 17.79 5.23 21.31
C PHE A 163 17.50 4.91 22.78
N THR A 164 17.61 5.93 23.63
CA THR A 164 17.19 5.88 25.03
C THR A 164 16.08 6.90 25.24
N LEU A 165 14.98 6.50 25.89
CA LEU A 165 13.94 7.44 26.29
C LEU A 165 14.32 8.15 27.60
N GLY A 166 14.16 9.46 27.64
CA GLY A 166 14.25 10.27 28.86
C GLY A 166 13.19 9.85 29.87
N ALA A 167 13.32 10.25 31.15
CA ALA A 167 12.39 9.88 32.22
C ALA A 167 10.94 10.29 31.92
N ASP A 168 10.77 11.39 31.19
CA ASP A 168 9.54 11.96 30.66
C ASP A 168 9.05 11.32 29.34
N PHE A 169 9.69 10.23 28.92
CA PHE A 169 9.46 9.51 27.65
C PHE A 169 9.90 10.24 26.38
N SER A 170 10.56 11.39 26.46
CA SER A 170 11.15 12.05 25.29
C SER A 170 12.21 11.15 24.61
N LEU A 171 12.22 11.13 23.28
CA LEU A 171 13.21 10.40 22.48
C LEU A 171 14.53 11.19 22.49
N ASN A 172 15.54 10.70 23.21
CA ASN A 172 16.83 11.37 23.28
C ASN A 172 17.65 11.13 22.00
N GLN A 173 17.59 12.08 21.06
CA GLN A 173 18.33 12.03 19.81
C GLN A 173 19.85 11.89 19.98
N ALA A 174 20.42 12.50 21.04
CA ALA A 174 21.86 12.43 21.32
C ALA A 174 22.32 11.04 21.79
N SER A 175 21.37 10.16 22.18
CA SER A 175 21.67 8.79 22.59
C SER A 175 21.70 7.77 21.44
N ARG A 176 21.43 8.22 20.20
CA ARG A 176 21.37 7.36 19.03
C ARG A 176 22.66 6.57 18.84
N VAL A 177 22.53 5.26 18.66
CA VAL A 177 23.59 4.39 18.18
C VAL A 177 23.09 3.58 17.00
N ASP A 178 23.82 3.66 15.88
CA ASP A 178 23.49 2.91 14.66
C ASP A 178 24.03 1.47 14.82
N VAL A 179 23.12 0.50 14.78
CA VAL A 179 23.40 -0.91 15.11
C VAL A 179 23.72 -1.71 13.85
N LEU A 180 22.86 -1.60 12.83
CA LEU A 180 22.94 -2.39 11.61
C LEU A 180 22.39 -1.60 10.42
N ASP A 181 23.13 -1.62 9.31
CA ASP A 181 22.68 -1.16 8.01
C ASP A 181 22.30 -2.36 7.14
N VAL A 182 21.11 -2.29 6.55
CA VAL A 182 20.59 -3.20 5.54
C VAL A 182 20.64 -2.45 4.21
N PRO A 183 21.29 -2.97 3.15
CA PRO A 183 21.32 -2.32 1.85
C PRO A 183 19.92 -1.99 1.32
N ALA A 184 19.79 -0.91 0.55
CA ALA A 184 18.56 -0.52 -0.16
C ALA A 184 18.91 0.14 -1.51
N ASP A 185 18.12 -0.09 -2.54
CA ASP A 185 18.20 0.54 -3.85
C ASP A 185 17.10 1.63 -3.92
N ARG A 186 17.47 2.90 -3.70
CA ARG A 186 16.55 4.04 -3.56
C ARG A 186 15.91 4.48 -4.87
N GLY A 187 14.83 5.25 -4.78
CA GLY A 187 14.13 5.83 -5.93
C GLY A 187 13.30 4.80 -6.71
N MET A 188 13.06 3.63 -6.12
CA MET A 188 12.32 2.55 -6.76
C MET A 188 11.58 1.75 -5.70
N CYS A 189 10.30 1.50 -5.95
CA CYS A 189 9.50 0.59 -5.15
C CYS A 189 10.03 -0.85 -5.35
N CYS A 190 9.93 -1.81 -4.40
CA CYS A 190 9.15 -1.85 -3.15
C CYS A 190 9.78 -2.80 -2.11
N HIS A 191 9.05 -3.06 -1.02
CA HIS A 191 9.28 -4.09 0.01
C HIS A 191 10.40 -3.76 1.00
N VAL A 192 10.03 -3.00 2.02
CA VAL A 192 10.95 -2.58 3.09
C VAL A 192 10.99 -3.53 4.28
N GLY A 193 9.93 -4.32 4.52
CA GLY A 193 9.76 -5.09 5.76
C GLY A 193 9.83 -4.19 6.98
N GLY A 194 10.63 -4.58 7.98
CA GLY A 194 11.12 -3.66 9.00
C GLY A 194 10.51 -3.81 10.38
N ASP A 195 9.91 -4.95 10.68
CA ASP A 195 9.35 -5.24 12.01
C ASP A 195 10.44 -5.69 13.00
N ILE A 196 10.23 -5.46 14.30
CA ILE A 196 11.21 -5.70 15.35
C ILE A 196 10.58 -6.41 16.55
N ASP A 197 11.11 -7.57 16.93
CA ASP A 197 10.72 -8.25 18.17
C ASP A 197 11.90 -8.98 18.83
N PHE A 198 11.72 -9.52 20.02
CA PHE A 198 12.75 -10.12 20.86
C PHE A 198 12.36 -11.49 21.38
N ASP A 199 13.30 -12.44 21.34
CA ASP A 199 13.15 -13.70 22.08
C ASP A 199 13.35 -13.50 23.60
N ALA A 200 13.01 -14.54 24.39
CA ALA A 200 13.17 -14.52 25.84
C ALA A 200 14.64 -14.40 26.31
N ALA A 201 15.62 -14.69 25.44
CA ALA A 201 17.03 -14.46 25.74
C ALA A 201 17.44 -13.01 25.45
N GLY A 202 16.58 -12.21 24.81
CA GLY A 202 16.76 -10.83 24.40
C GLY A 202 17.57 -10.67 23.11
N ASN A 203 17.57 -11.67 22.23
CA ASN A 203 18.06 -11.48 20.88
C ASN A 203 17.01 -10.71 20.09
N LEU A 204 17.46 -9.71 19.34
CA LEU A 204 16.64 -8.90 18.46
C LEU A 204 16.45 -9.65 17.14
N TYR A 205 15.21 -9.73 16.70
CA TYR A 205 14.83 -10.16 15.36
C TYR A 205 14.41 -8.93 14.55
N LEU A 206 14.84 -8.87 13.29
CA LEU A 206 14.45 -7.82 12.34
C LEU A 206 13.98 -8.47 11.04
N SER A 207 12.77 -8.13 10.56
CA SER A 207 12.33 -8.51 9.21
C SER A 207 12.84 -7.51 8.18
N THR A 208 13.23 -7.99 7.01
CA THR A 208 13.70 -7.13 5.91
C THR A 208 13.04 -7.58 4.60
N GLY A 209 12.42 -6.63 3.91
CA GLY A 209 11.89 -6.88 2.57
C GLY A 209 13.00 -7.05 1.53
N ASP A 210 12.64 -7.56 0.36
CA ASP A 210 13.57 -7.91 -0.70
C ASP A 210 14.07 -6.72 -1.52
N ASP A 211 13.53 -5.53 -1.27
CA ASP A 211 13.88 -4.27 -1.93
C ASP A 211 13.75 -4.38 -3.46
N THR A 212 12.81 -5.19 -3.95
CA THR A 212 12.70 -5.51 -5.38
C THR A 212 11.43 -4.92 -5.95
N ASN A 213 11.61 -4.22 -7.07
CA ASN A 213 10.54 -3.73 -7.91
C ASN A 213 9.76 -4.92 -8.50
N PRO A 214 8.46 -5.05 -8.17
CA PRO A 214 7.66 -6.17 -8.65
C PRO A 214 7.08 -5.92 -10.06
N PHE A 215 7.09 -4.67 -10.54
CA PHE A 215 6.59 -4.26 -11.85
C PHE A 215 7.46 -4.81 -13.01
N ASP A 216 6.92 -4.77 -14.24
CA ASP A 216 7.53 -5.29 -15.47
C ASP A 216 7.84 -6.81 -15.44
N SER A 217 7.19 -7.55 -14.55
CA SER A 217 7.28 -9.00 -14.41
C SER A 217 5.99 -9.73 -14.85
N ALA A 218 4.92 -9.01 -15.22
CA ALA A 218 3.58 -9.57 -15.46
C ALA A 218 3.04 -10.34 -14.24
N GLY A 219 3.33 -9.85 -13.04
CA GLY A 219 2.86 -10.41 -11.77
C GLY A 219 3.59 -11.68 -11.32
N TYR A 220 4.64 -12.13 -12.02
CA TYR A 220 5.44 -13.29 -11.62
C TYR A 220 6.76 -12.86 -10.94
N ALA A 221 7.63 -13.82 -10.60
CA ALA A 221 8.93 -13.53 -9.99
C ALA A 221 9.78 -12.52 -10.82
N PRO A 222 10.19 -11.37 -10.23
CA PRO A 222 11.07 -10.40 -10.87
C PRO A 222 12.53 -10.88 -10.79
N ILE A 223 12.99 -11.50 -11.88
CA ILE A 223 14.34 -12.09 -12.03
C ILE A 223 15.05 -11.54 -13.28
N ASP A 224 15.00 -10.22 -13.49
CA ASP A 224 15.48 -9.58 -14.73
C ASP A 224 17.00 -9.36 -14.77
N GLU A 225 17.67 -10.23 -15.52
CA GLU A 225 19.13 -10.25 -15.66
C GLU A 225 19.65 -9.39 -16.83
N ARG A 226 18.82 -8.57 -17.48
CA ARG A 226 19.32 -7.66 -18.53
C ARG A 226 20.35 -6.70 -17.94
N THR A 227 21.52 -6.59 -18.56
CA THR A 227 22.67 -5.84 -18.01
C THR A 227 22.46 -4.33 -17.97
N ASN A 228 21.55 -3.80 -18.78
CA ASN A 228 21.15 -2.39 -18.75
C ASN A 228 19.94 -2.13 -17.83
N ARG A 229 19.45 -3.14 -17.11
CA ARG A 229 18.32 -3.01 -16.19
C ARG A 229 18.80 -2.59 -14.82
N ASN A 230 18.03 -1.71 -14.17
CA ASN A 230 18.24 -1.37 -12.76
C ASN A 230 18.24 -2.66 -11.91
N PRO A 231 19.22 -2.86 -11.00
CA PRO A 231 19.27 -4.02 -10.11
C PRO A 231 17.99 -4.28 -9.33
N ALA A 232 17.19 -3.24 -9.04
CA ALA A 232 15.92 -3.36 -8.34
C ALA A 232 14.91 -4.33 -8.99
N TYR A 233 15.09 -4.75 -10.24
CA TYR A 233 14.20 -5.70 -10.94
C TYR A 233 14.64 -7.18 -10.82
N ASP A 234 15.58 -7.49 -9.94
CA ASP A 234 16.14 -8.84 -9.78
C ASP A 234 16.20 -9.26 -8.31
N ALA A 235 15.15 -9.95 -7.84
CA ALA A 235 15.04 -10.50 -6.49
C ALA A 235 16.13 -11.55 -6.17
N GLN A 236 16.83 -12.06 -7.20
CA GLN A 236 17.92 -13.01 -6.99
C GLN A 236 19.12 -12.36 -6.31
N ARG A 237 19.28 -11.03 -6.43
CA ARG A 237 20.37 -10.29 -5.77
C ARG A 237 20.18 -10.17 -4.25
N SER A 238 18.94 -10.28 -3.77
CA SER A 238 18.52 -10.04 -2.39
C SER A 238 18.00 -11.33 -1.73
N SER A 239 16.72 -11.68 -1.91
CA SER A 239 16.06 -12.79 -1.20
C SER A 239 16.77 -14.13 -1.36
N ALA A 240 17.15 -14.45 -2.59
CA ALA A 240 17.91 -15.65 -2.95
C ALA A 240 19.43 -15.49 -2.83
N ASN A 241 19.93 -14.44 -2.19
CA ASN A 241 21.37 -14.24 -1.97
C ASN A 241 21.71 -14.46 -0.49
N THR A 242 22.55 -15.46 -0.22
CA THR A 242 23.00 -15.80 1.15
C THR A 242 23.96 -14.76 1.73
N ASN A 243 24.50 -13.87 0.90
CA ASN A 243 25.44 -12.82 1.28
C ASN A 243 24.80 -11.41 1.31
N ASP A 244 23.47 -11.32 1.27
CA ASP A 244 22.70 -10.08 1.35
C ASP A 244 21.74 -10.14 2.56
N LEU A 245 21.37 -8.98 3.11
CA LEU A 245 20.51 -8.87 4.29
C LEU A 245 19.04 -8.61 3.95
N ARG A 246 18.70 -8.34 2.69
CA ARG A 246 17.32 -8.08 2.22
C ARG A 246 16.56 -9.38 1.94
N GLY A 247 15.26 -9.40 2.17
CA GLY A 247 14.38 -10.58 2.02
C GLY A 247 14.67 -11.65 3.08
N LYS A 248 14.86 -11.25 4.33
CA LYS A 248 15.35 -12.09 5.45
C LYS A 248 14.57 -11.84 6.74
N ILE A 249 14.67 -12.81 7.65
CA ILE A 249 14.56 -12.57 9.09
C ILE A 249 15.97 -12.62 9.67
N LEU A 250 16.43 -11.50 10.20
CA LEU A 250 17.74 -11.36 10.83
C LEU A 250 17.62 -11.59 12.34
N ARG A 251 18.65 -12.17 12.96
CA ARG A 251 18.72 -12.36 14.41
C ARG A 251 20.09 -11.96 14.94
N ILE A 252 20.12 -10.96 15.82
CA ILE A 252 21.34 -10.42 16.42
C ILE A 252 21.19 -10.23 17.94
N ARG A 253 22.30 -10.10 18.65
CA ARG A 253 22.31 -9.67 20.05
C ARG A 253 22.95 -8.30 20.15
N VAL A 254 22.15 -7.27 20.44
CA VAL A 254 22.67 -5.91 20.63
C VAL A 254 23.38 -5.82 21.97
N ASN A 255 24.62 -5.35 21.95
CA ASN A 255 25.48 -5.17 23.11
C ASN A 255 25.18 -3.81 23.78
N ALA A 256 25.60 -3.65 25.04
CA ALA A 256 25.36 -2.41 25.79
C ALA A 256 25.93 -1.14 25.12
N ASN A 257 27.01 -1.25 24.35
CA ASN A 257 27.58 -0.13 23.59
C ASN A 257 26.88 0.14 22.25
N GLY A 258 25.87 -0.65 21.88
CA GLY A 258 25.12 -0.54 20.63
C GLY A 258 25.74 -1.25 19.42
N SER A 259 26.95 -1.82 19.54
CA SER A 259 27.39 -2.85 18.60
C SER A 259 26.53 -4.11 18.74
N TYR A 260 26.65 -5.09 17.84
CA TYR A 260 25.97 -6.37 18.00
C TYR A 260 26.93 -7.57 17.93
N SER A 261 26.45 -8.70 18.41
CA SER A 261 27.08 -10.01 18.27
C SER A 261 26.11 -10.99 17.60
N ILE A 262 26.64 -12.08 17.04
CA ILE A 262 25.85 -13.11 16.37
C ILE A 262 25.49 -14.22 17.37
N PRO A 263 24.19 -14.44 17.66
CA PRO A 263 23.74 -15.57 18.45
C PRO A 263 24.04 -16.90 17.77
N ALA A 264 24.26 -17.96 18.56
CA ALA A 264 24.37 -19.30 18.01
C ALA A 264 23.02 -19.76 17.42
N GLY A 265 23.09 -20.60 16.38
CA GLY A 265 21.89 -21.19 15.77
C GLY A 265 21.20 -20.29 14.74
N ASN A 266 21.92 -19.32 14.15
CA ASN A 266 21.51 -18.71 12.88
C ASN A 266 21.78 -19.67 11.70
N LEU A 267 21.20 -19.40 10.53
CA LEU A 267 21.27 -20.26 9.35
C LEU A 267 22.71 -20.51 8.89
N PHE A 268 23.54 -19.47 8.96
CA PHE A 268 24.94 -19.54 8.61
C PHE A 268 25.85 -19.23 9.81
N PRO A 269 26.77 -20.14 10.17
CA PRO A 269 27.75 -19.87 11.22
C PRO A 269 28.69 -18.69 10.87
N PRO A 270 29.13 -17.88 11.85
CA PRO A 270 30.14 -16.84 11.62
C PRO A 270 31.40 -17.37 10.93
N GLY A 271 31.86 -16.65 9.91
CA GLY A 271 33.03 -17.02 9.11
C GLY A 271 32.74 -17.96 7.93
N THR A 272 31.49 -18.38 7.72
CA THR A 272 31.10 -19.14 6.54
C THR A 272 31.22 -18.25 5.29
N ALA A 273 32.06 -18.65 4.34
CA ALA A 273 32.34 -17.86 3.14
C ALA A 273 31.07 -17.64 2.29
N ARG A 274 30.93 -16.44 1.71
CA ARG A 274 29.78 -16.04 0.86
C ARG A 274 28.43 -16.12 1.58
N THR A 275 28.43 -15.89 2.89
CA THR A 275 27.19 -15.86 3.68
C THR A 275 27.21 -14.75 4.73
N ARG A 276 26.03 -14.29 5.13
CA ARG A 276 25.83 -13.36 6.24
C ARG A 276 25.36 -14.11 7.49
N PRO A 277 26.13 -14.10 8.60
CA PRO A 277 25.78 -14.83 9.81
C PRO A 277 24.61 -14.22 10.60
N GLU A 278 24.15 -13.02 10.24
CA GLU A 278 22.94 -12.38 10.80
C GLU A 278 21.66 -13.11 10.39
N ILE A 279 21.68 -13.87 9.29
CA ILE A 279 20.49 -14.50 8.70
C ILE A 279 20.02 -15.66 9.59
N TYR A 280 18.83 -15.52 10.16
CA TYR A 280 18.12 -16.62 10.82
C TYR A 280 17.23 -17.37 9.82
N ALA A 281 16.49 -16.64 8.99
CA ALA A 281 15.74 -17.22 7.87
C ALA A 281 15.86 -16.35 6.61
N MET A 282 15.72 -16.97 5.45
CA MET A 282 15.86 -16.30 4.15
C MET A 282 14.79 -16.74 3.15
N GLY A 283 14.74 -16.05 2.01
CA GLY A 283 13.85 -16.40 0.91
C GLY A 283 12.44 -15.90 1.11
N PHE A 284 12.31 -14.64 1.57
CA PHE A 284 11.04 -13.92 1.69
C PHE A 284 10.98 -12.78 0.69
N ARG A 285 9.78 -12.38 0.26
CA ARG A 285 9.57 -11.21 -0.62
C ARG A 285 9.37 -9.95 0.22
N ASN A 286 8.30 -9.90 1.00
CA ASN A 286 8.01 -8.80 1.92
C ASN A 286 7.47 -9.35 3.24
N PRO A 287 8.36 -9.79 4.16
CA PRO A 287 7.98 -10.26 5.48
C PRO A 287 7.61 -9.05 6.36
N PHE A 288 6.45 -8.43 6.10
CA PHE A 288 6.15 -7.08 6.57
C PHE A 288 5.89 -6.99 8.07
N ARG A 289 5.20 -7.99 8.64
CA ARG A 289 5.04 -8.17 10.10
C ARG A 289 5.48 -9.55 10.56
N MET A 290 6.11 -9.61 11.73
CA MET A 290 6.51 -10.83 12.40
C MET A 290 6.37 -10.73 13.92
N SER A 291 6.25 -11.87 14.59
CA SER A 291 6.32 -11.95 16.05
C SER A 291 7.15 -13.13 16.51
N VAL A 292 7.79 -12.98 17.67
CA VAL A 292 8.56 -14.03 18.33
C VAL A 292 7.78 -14.51 19.55
N ASP A 293 7.32 -15.75 19.52
CA ASP A 293 6.69 -16.38 20.67
C ASP A 293 7.75 -16.69 21.73
N LYS A 294 7.88 -15.81 22.72
CA LYS A 294 8.89 -15.87 23.78
C LYS A 294 8.93 -17.20 24.52
N ALA A 295 7.81 -17.91 24.64
CA ALA A 295 7.75 -19.20 25.34
C ALA A 295 8.46 -20.33 24.57
N THR A 296 8.45 -20.28 23.23
CA THR A 296 8.99 -21.34 22.36
C THR A 296 10.20 -20.92 21.54
N GLY A 297 10.41 -19.61 21.36
CA GLY A 297 11.40 -19.04 20.45
C GLY A 297 11.03 -19.16 18.97
N HIS A 298 9.80 -19.57 18.64
CA HIS A 298 9.34 -19.66 17.25
C HIS A 298 8.96 -18.27 16.71
N VAL A 299 9.26 -18.04 15.43
CA VAL A 299 8.90 -16.80 14.74
C VAL A 299 7.70 -17.06 13.84
N TYR A 300 6.70 -16.20 13.90
CA TYR A 300 5.57 -16.17 12.97
C TYR A 300 5.75 -14.97 12.06
N VAL A 301 5.53 -15.13 10.76
CA VAL A 301 5.72 -14.04 9.77
C VAL A 301 4.63 -14.11 8.71
N GLY A 302 4.09 -12.94 8.35
CA GLY A 302 3.27 -12.78 7.14
C GLY A 302 4.18 -12.31 6.00
N ASP A 303 4.18 -13.04 4.89
CA ASP A 303 4.99 -12.73 3.71
C ASP A 303 4.10 -12.53 2.48
N TYR A 304 4.23 -11.37 1.84
CA TYR A 304 3.47 -11.05 0.64
C TYR A 304 4.04 -11.83 -0.55
N GLY A 305 3.18 -12.30 -1.44
CA GLY A 305 3.54 -12.95 -2.69
C GLY A 305 3.44 -12.01 -3.86
N PRO A 306 3.59 -12.52 -5.09
CA PRO A 306 3.46 -11.73 -6.31
C PRO A 306 2.01 -11.72 -6.82
N ASP A 307 1.75 -10.91 -7.85
CA ASP A 307 0.38 -10.47 -8.21
C ASP A 307 -0.19 -11.13 -9.49
N ALA A 308 0.40 -12.23 -9.98
CA ALA A 308 -0.06 -12.89 -11.20
C ALA A 308 -1.49 -13.44 -11.05
N GLY A 309 -2.44 -12.93 -11.84
CA GLY A 309 -3.83 -13.40 -11.79
C GLY A 309 -4.05 -14.85 -12.22
N THR A 310 -3.08 -15.49 -12.91
CA THR A 310 -3.20 -16.88 -13.39
C THR A 310 -1.89 -17.65 -13.37
N THR A 311 -1.96 -18.97 -13.20
CA THR A 311 -0.81 -19.87 -13.35
C THR A 311 -0.40 -19.99 -14.82
N SER A 312 0.90 -19.85 -15.08
CA SER A 312 1.51 -20.05 -16.38
C SER A 312 2.55 -21.16 -16.33
N THR A 313 2.44 -22.13 -17.24
CA THR A 313 3.44 -23.21 -17.35
C THR A 313 4.82 -22.71 -17.74
N ALA A 314 4.92 -21.53 -18.35
CA ALA A 314 6.18 -20.92 -18.79
C ALA A 314 6.80 -19.96 -17.75
N ARG A 315 6.00 -19.44 -16.81
CA ARG A 315 6.46 -18.46 -15.80
C ARG A 315 6.46 -19.03 -14.39
N GLY A 316 5.31 -19.52 -13.92
CA GLY A 316 5.13 -19.94 -12.53
C GLY A 316 3.66 -19.91 -12.10
N PRO A 317 3.39 -20.10 -10.80
CA PRO A 317 2.04 -20.08 -10.25
C PRO A 317 1.39 -18.69 -10.32
N ALA A 318 0.06 -18.66 -10.22
CA ALA A 318 -0.69 -17.47 -9.84
C ALA A 318 -0.21 -16.94 -8.48
N GLY A 319 -0.47 -15.65 -8.22
CA GLY A 319 -0.18 -14.96 -6.98
C GLY A 319 -0.77 -15.68 -5.78
N GLN A 320 0.02 -15.82 -4.72
CA GLN A 320 -0.40 -16.38 -3.44
C GLN A 320 0.50 -15.87 -2.33
N VAL A 321 -0.04 -15.78 -1.13
CA VAL A 321 0.61 -15.22 0.06
C VAL A 321 0.73 -16.24 1.18
N GLU A 322 1.58 -15.96 2.17
CA GLU A 322 1.97 -16.94 3.17
C GLU A 322 1.96 -16.40 4.60
N PHE A 323 1.46 -17.21 5.53
CA PHE A 323 1.94 -17.20 6.91
C PHE A 323 2.95 -18.31 7.09
N ASN A 324 4.09 -17.97 7.68
CA ASN A 324 5.20 -18.89 7.94
C ASN A 324 5.45 -19.00 9.44
N ARG A 325 5.66 -20.23 9.92
CA ARG A 325 6.02 -20.55 11.31
C ARG A 325 7.43 -21.15 11.36
N ILE A 326 8.40 -20.31 11.74
CA ILE A 326 9.83 -20.61 11.73
C ILE A 326 10.23 -21.23 13.07
N THR A 327 10.27 -22.55 13.13
CA THR A 327 10.72 -23.31 14.32
C THR A 327 12.23 -23.55 14.36
N ALA A 328 12.91 -23.34 13.23
CA ALA A 328 14.36 -23.45 13.08
C ALA A 328 14.83 -22.61 11.87
N PRO A 329 16.12 -22.22 11.81
CA PRO A 329 16.68 -21.50 10.66
C PRO A 329 16.44 -22.22 9.34
N GLY A 330 16.16 -21.50 8.26
CA GLY A 330 15.89 -22.11 6.95
C GLY A 330 15.68 -21.14 5.78
N ASN A 331 15.49 -21.69 4.59
CA ASN A 331 15.12 -20.98 3.36
C ASN A 331 13.64 -21.22 3.05
N TYR A 332 12.90 -20.15 2.76
CA TYR A 332 11.45 -20.14 2.52
C TYR A 332 11.09 -19.89 1.05
N GLY A 333 12.08 -19.84 0.17
CA GLY A 333 11.90 -20.18 -1.24
C GLY A 333 11.91 -19.01 -2.23
N TRP A 334 11.46 -17.82 -1.85
CA TRP A 334 11.39 -16.67 -2.77
C TRP A 334 12.78 -16.29 -3.31
N PRO A 335 12.94 -16.00 -4.62
CA PRO A 335 11.91 -15.84 -5.66
C PRO A 335 11.63 -17.08 -6.53
N TYR A 336 12.08 -18.26 -6.09
CA TYR A 336 12.06 -19.47 -6.92
C TYR A 336 10.93 -20.44 -6.58
N CYS A 337 10.52 -20.44 -5.33
CA CYS A 337 9.58 -21.38 -4.74
C CYS A 337 8.59 -20.64 -3.84
N THR A 338 7.35 -21.12 -3.77
CA THR A 338 6.31 -20.57 -2.91
C THR A 338 5.33 -21.68 -2.47
N GLY A 339 4.53 -21.40 -1.45
CA GLY A 339 3.44 -22.22 -0.98
C GLY A 339 3.94 -23.57 -0.52
N SER A 340 3.41 -24.64 -1.10
CA SER A 340 3.74 -26.01 -0.67
C SER A 340 5.02 -26.55 -1.34
N ASN A 341 5.74 -25.73 -2.11
CA ASN A 341 6.92 -26.12 -2.91
C ASN A 341 6.64 -27.28 -3.88
N THR A 342 5.41 -27.39 -4.36
CA THR A 342 5.06 -28.37 -5.40
C THR A 342 5.56 -27.90 -6.77
N ALA A 343 5.64 -28.82 -7.73
CA ALA A 343 6.09 -28.49 -9.08
C ALA A 343 5.20 -27.43 -9.78
N THR A 344 3.94 -27.28 -9.38
CA THR A 344 3.01 -26.25 -9.90
C THR A 344 3.18 -24.90 -9.20
N GLU A 345 3.66 -24.88 -7.96
CA GLU A 345 3.95 -23.68 -7.17
C GLU A 345 5.44 -23.27 -7.26
N THR A 346 6.13 -23.71 -8.32
CA THR A 346 7.55 -23.45 -8.55
C THR A 346 7.71 -22.57 -9.79
N TYR A 347 8.50 -21.50 -9.68
CA TYR A 347 8.81 -20.63 -10.80
C TYR A 347 9.76 -21.30 -11.79
N THR A 348 9.74 -20.78 -13.02
CA THR A 348 10.63 -21.20 -14.10
C THR A 348 11.71 -20.14 -14.29
N GLU A 349 12.93 -20.56 -14.66
CA GLU A 349 13.89 -19.61 -15.22
C GLU A 349 13.23 -18.83 -16.36
N TRP A 350 13.47 -17.52 -16.42
CA TRP A 350 12.85 -16.66 -17.42
C TRP A 350 13.86 -15.69 -18.00
N ASP A 351 14.03 -15.73 -19.30
CA ASP A 351 14.86 -14.78 -20.03
C ASP A 351 14.02 -13.58 -20.44
N PHE A 352 14.19 -12.46 -19.73
CA PHE A 352 13.50 -11.20 -20.00
C PHE A 352 13.92 -10.52 -21.32
N ALA A 353 15.08 -10.87 -21.90
CA ALA A 353 15.50 -10.32 -23.18
C ALA A 353 14.80 -11.02 -24.35
N THR A 354 14.54 -12.33 -24.23
CA THR A 354 13.91 -13.13 -25.29
C THR A 354 12.43 -13.43 -25.05
N GLY A 355 11.94 -13.26 -23.82
CA GLY A 355 10.59 -13.61 -23.41
C GLY A 355 10.34 -15.12 -23.42
N THR A 356 11.36 -15.92 -23.04
CA THR A 356 11.29 -17.38 -23.07
C THR A 356 11.53 -18.01 -21.71
N GLY A 357 10.79 -19.10 -21.43
CA GLY A 357 10.91 -19.87 -20.19
C GLY A 357 11.90 -21.03 -20.30
N GLY A 358 12.65 -21.25 -19.24
CA GLY A 358 13.65 -22.31 -19.09
C GLY A 358 13.19 -23.48 -18.22
N ALA A 359 14.08 -24.00 -17.38
CA ALA A 359 13.77 -25.07 -16.44
C ALA A 359 13.13 -24.54 -15.16
N ARG A 360 12.35 -25.40 -14.48
CA ARG A 360 11.86 -25.09 -13.13
C ARG A 360 12.95 -25.21 -12.08
N TYR A 361 12.90 -24.34 -11.09
CA TYR A 361 13.86 -24.36 -9.98
C TYR A 361 13.69 -25.60 -9.08
N ALA A 362 14.79 -26.08 -8.49
CA ALA A 362 14.80 -27.31 -7.72
C ALA A 362 14.56 -27.07 -6.21
N CYS A 363 13.32 -26.75 -5.83
CA CYS A 363 12.95 -26.37 -4.45
C CYS A 363 13.37 -27.38 -3.38
N ALA A 364 13.13 -28.68 -3.62
CA ALA A 364 13.38 -29.74 -2.63
C ALA A 364 14.87 -30.03 -2.38
N THR A 365 15.74 -29.76 -3.36
CA THR A 365 17.18 -30.02 -3.26
C THR A 365 18.02 -28.76 -3.10
N GLY A 366 17.40 -27.58 -3.16
CA GLY A 366 18.06 -26.29 -3.17
C GLY A 366 18.07 -25.68 -4.58
N PRO A 367 17.36 -24.56 -4.80
CA PRO A 367 17.40 -23.87 -6.09
C PRO A 367 18.78 -23.25 -6.33
N THR A 368 19.15 -23.13 -7.62
CA THR A 368 20.40 -22.50 -8.05
C THR A 368 20.14 -21.02 -8.31
N ASN A 369 20.96 -20.16 -7.73
CA ASN A 369 21.02 -18.74 -8.07
C ASN A 369 22.22 -18.48 -8.99
N ASN A 370 21.94 -18.42 -10.29
CA ASN A 370 22.88 -18.20 -11.38
C ASN A 370 22.97 -16.73 -11.84
N SER A 371 22.22 -15.82 -11.21
CA SER A 371 22.32 -14.39 -11.51
C SER A 371 23.75 -13.90 -11.36
N PHE A 372 24.21 -13.11 -12.33
CA PHE A 372 25.51 -12.45 -12.26
C PHE A 372 25.61 -11.44 -11.10
N ARG A 373 24.46 -11.07 -10.51
CA ARG A 373 24.36 -10.22 -9.32
C ARG A 373 24.47 -11.00 -8.00
N ASN A 374 24.51 -12.33 -8.04
CA ASN A 374 24.64 -13.16 -6.84
C ASN A 374 26.07 -13.13 -6.26
N THR A 375 26.21 -12.62 -5.05
CA THR A 375 27.47 -12.64 -4.29
C THR A 375 27.54 -13.78 -3.26
N GLY A 376 26.41 -14.46 -3.02
CA GLY A 376 26.24 -15.57 -2.09
C GLY A 376 26.56 -16.93 -2.69
N LEU A 377 26.07 -18.00 -2.06
CA LEU A 377 26.19 -19.36 -2.56
C LEU A 377 25.44 -19.52 -3.88
N SER A 378 25.99 -20.35 -4.79
CA SER A 378 25.32 -20.65 -6.06
C SER A 378 24.14 -21.61 -5.89
N THR A 379 24.20 -22.50 -4.90
CA THR A 379 23.11 -23.43 -4.56
C THR A 379 22.62 -23.08 -3.17
N LEU A 380 21.33 -22.76 -3.06
CA LEU A 380 20.71 -22.36 -1.81
C LEU A 380 20.35 -23.58 -0.95
N PRO A 381 20.14 -23.40 0.36
CA PRO A 381 19.47 -24.41 1.16
C PRO A 381 18.11 -24.77 0.55
N ALA A 382 17.68 -26.03 0.71
CA ALA A 382 16.36 -26.47 0.25
C ALA A 382 15.25 -25.58 0.82
N ALA A 383 14.29 -25.24 -0.04
CA ALA A 383 13.15 -24.42 0.33
C ALA A 383 12.20 -25.21 1.23
N ARG A 384 11.65 -24.54 2.24
CA ARG A 384 10.63 -25.09 3.14
C ARG A 384 9.25 -24.63 2.70
N PRO A 385 8.23 -25.49 2.81
CA PRO A 385 6.88 -25.11 2.46
C PRO A 385 6.33 -24.11 3.48
N ALA A 386 5.40 -23.28 3.02
CA ALA A 386 4.61 -22.38 3.82
C ALA A 386 3.84 -23.13 4.91
N TRP A 387 3.62 -22.47 6.06
CA TRP A 387 2.80 -23.05 7.12
C TRP A 387 1.31 -22.94 6.80
N ILE A 388 0.88 -21.75 6.36
CA ILE A 388 -0.43 -21.51 5.76
C ILE A 388 -0.17 -20.71 4.50
N ARG A 389 -0.64 -21.21 3.36
CA ARG A 389 -0.72 -20.42 2.12
C ARG A 389 -2.17 -20.08 1.84
N TYR A 390 -2.41 -18.95 1.21
CA TYR A 390 -3.74 -18.60 0.72
C TYR A 390 -3.65 -17.71 -0.51
N GLY A 391 -4.70 -17.74 -1.33
CA GLY A 391 -4.65 -17.17 -2.67
C GLY A 391 -4.29 -18.21 -3.73
N GLY A 392 -4.07 -17.74 -4.95
CA GLY A 392 -3.69 -18.56 -6.10
C GLY A 392 -4.68 -19.68 -6.44
N ASP A 393 -4.21 -20.66 -7.22
CA ASP A 393 -5.06 -21.73 -7.78
C ASP A 393 -5.77 -22.60 -6.74
N ALA A 394 -5.21 -22.73 -5.54
CA ALA A 394 -5.81 -23.53 -4.48
C ALA A 394 -6.71 -22.72 -3.53
N GLY A 395 -6.83 -21.41 -3.75
CA GLY A 395 -7.70 -20.53 -2.99
C GLY A 395 -7.23 -20.27 -1.56
N SER A 396 -8.13 -19.71 -0.76
CA SER A 396 -7.89 -19.39 0.65
C SER A 396 -8.54 -20.42 1.58
N PRO A 397 -8.04 -20.61 2.81
CA PRO A 397 -8.83 -21.20 3.89
C PRO A 397 -10.23 -20.57 3.91
N PRO A 398 -11.32 -21.35 3.99
CA PRO A 398 -12.68 -20.80 3.91
C PRO A 398 -12.95 -19.68 4.93
N GLU A 399 -12.35 -19.81 6.11
CA GLU A 399 -12.45 -18.84 7.20
C GLU A 399 -11.86 -17.48 6.84
N PHE A 400 -10.88 -17.42 5.93
CA PHE A 400 -10.25 -16.18 5.48
C PHE A 400 -11.11 -15.40 4.47
N GLY A 401 -12.14 -16.03 3.89
CA GLY A 401 -12.93 -15.45 2.81
C GLY A 401 -12.13 -15.24 1.52
N GLY A 402 -12.64 -14.38 0.63
CA GLY A 402 -11.94 -13.92 -0.58
C GLY A 402 -11.55 -12.43 -0.51
N GLY A 403 -10.85 -11.94 -1.52
CA GLY A 403 -10.37 -10.55 -1.62
C GLY A 403 -8.85 -10.43 -1.51
N SER A 404 -8.36 -9.28 -1.02
CA SER A 404 -6.94 -8.91 -0.92
C SER A 404 -6.03 -10.01 -0.35
N GLU A 405 -4.76 -10.01 -0.74
CA GLU A 405 -3.73 -10.96 -0.32
C GLU A 405 -2.62 -10.21 0.44
N SER A 406 -2.87 -9.88 1.71
CA SER A 406 -2.04 -8.98 2.52
C SER A 406 -1.80 -9.50 3.96
N PRO A 407 -1.02 -10.59 4.14
CA PRO A 407 -0.83 -11.21 5.44
C PRO A 407 0.02 -10.37 6.40
N MET A 408 -0.46 -10.25 7.63
CA MET A 408 0.21 -9.54 8.71
C MET A 408 0.32 -10.48 9.91
N ALA A 409 1.53 -10.87 10.34
CA ALA A 409 1.63 -11.72 11.52
C ALA A 409 1.36 -10.90 12.79
N GLY A 410 0.41 -11.35 13.60
CA GLY A 410 0.22 -10.86 14.96
C GLY A 410 0.93 -11.73 16.00
N PRO A 411 0.64 -11.53 17.30
CA PRO A 411 1.31 -12.22 18.39
C PRO A 411 0.68 -13.59 18.72
N VAL A 412 1.43 -14.42 19.45
CA VAL A 412 0.89 -15.59 20.15
C VAL A 412 0.47 -15.19 21.55
N TYR A 413 -0.76 -15.50 21.96
CA TYR A 413 -1.19 -15.26 23.33
C TYR A 413 -0.55 -16.25 24.29
N ARG A 414 -0.03 -15.76 25.42
CA ARG A 414 0.52 -16.59 26.50
C ARG A 414 -0.16 -16.24 27.82
N TYR A 415 -0.93 -17.18 28.35
CA TYR A 415 -1.65 -16.98 29.60
C TYR A 415 -0.69 -16.99 30.78
N ASP A 416 -0.80 -15.97 31.63
CA ASP A 416 -0.10 -15.89 32.90
C ASP A 416 -1.11 -15.83 34.06
N ALA A 417 -1.14 -16.90 34.87
CA ALA A 417 -1.99 -16.98 36.05
C ALA A 417 -1.58 -15.98 37.14
N ALA A 418 -0.31 -15.56 37.18
CA ALA A 418 0.21 -14.59 38.14
C ALA A 418 -0.11 -13.14 37.76
N ASN A 419 -0.50 -12.89 36.51
CA ASN A 419 -0.87 -11.55 36.05
C ASN A 419 -2.14 -11.08 36.78
N PRO A 420 -2.07 -9.99 37.57
CA PRO A 420 -3.20 -9.53 38.38
C PRO A 420 -4.30 -8.85 37.55
N SER A 421 -4.07 -8.61 36.26
CA SER A 421 -5.07 -8.00 35.37
C SER A 421 -6.37 -8.82 35.35
N THR A 422 -7.48 -8.12 35.59
CA THR A 422 -8.82 -8.69 35.54
C THR A 422 -9.41 -8.70 34.13
N THR A 423 -8.75 -8.02 33.17
CA THR A 423 -9.17 -7.96 31.77
C THR A 423 -8.27 -8.75 30.83
N LYS A 424 -7.28 -9.49 31.36
CA LYS A 424 -6.46 -10.42 30.57
C LYS A 424 -7.33 -11.51 29.94
N PHE A 425 -6.91 -11.99 28.77
CA PHE A 425 -7.63 -13.07 28.11
C PHE A 425 -7.58 -14.37 28.94
N PRO A 426 -8.59 -15.26 28.83
CA PRO A 426 -8.63 -16.48 29.62
C PRO A 426 -7.63 -17.52 29.13
N GLN A 427 -7.31 -18.49 29.98
CA GLN A 427 -6.36 -19.58 29.69
C GLN A 427 -6.70 -20.36 28.41
N SER A 428 -7.96 -20.39 27.98
CA SER A 428 -8.38 -21.06 26.74
C SER A 428 -7.74 -20.49 25.46
N PHE A 429 -7.21 -19.26 25.51
CA PHE A 429 -6.47 -18.66 24.39
C PHE A 429 -4.97 -18.99 24.40
N ASP A 430 -4.45 -19.64 25.46
CA ASP A 430 -3.01 -19.87 25.60
C ASP A 430 -2.44 -20.64 24.40
N GLY A 431 -1.40 -20.09 23.79
CA GLY A 431 -0.73 -20.66 22.62
C GLY A 431 -1.40 -20.40 21.27
N GLN A 432 -2.53 -19.68 21.22
CA GLN A 432 -3.16 -19.32 19.94
C GLN A 432 -2.41 -18.18 19.24
N PHE A 433 -2.22 -18.31 17.92
CA PHE A 433 -1.60 -17.29 17.07
C PHE A 433 -2.67 -16.36 16.51
N PHE A 434 -2.57 -15.05 16.74
CA PHE A 434 -3.52 -14.07 16.23
C PHE A 434 -3.05 -13.62 14.84
N ALA A 435 -3.48 -14.31 13.79
CA ALA A 435 -3.23 -13.90 12.41
C ALA A 435 -4.01 -12.61 12.11
N THR A 436 -3.41 -11.67 11.39
CA THR A 436 -4.06 -10.44 10.97
C THR A 436 -3.90 -10.22 9.47
N GLU A 437 -4.78 -9.42 8.88
CA GLU A 437 -4.79 -9.18 7.44
C GLU A 437 -5.16 -7.73 7.16
N LEU A 438 -4.32 -7.06 6.37
CA LEU A 438 -4.44 -5.63 6.08
C LEU A 438 -5.67 -5.34 5.19
N GLY A 439 -5.71 -5.86 3.96
CA GLY A 439 -6.67 -5.49 2.93
C GLY A 439 -8.06 -6.16 3.02
N ARG A 440 -8.26 -7.14 3.89
CA ARG A 440 -9.54 -7.77 4.27
C ARG A 440 -9.95 -7.38 5.69
N GLY A 441 -9.06 -6.74 6.45
CA GLY A 441 -9.39 -6.08 7.72
C GLY A 441 -9.84 -7.02 8.83
N TRP A 442 -9.25 -8.22 8.94
CA TRP A 442 -9.64 -9.20 9.97
C TRP A 442 -8.50 -9.55 10.94
N VAL A 443 -8.93 -10.04 12.11
CA VAL A 443 -8.10 -10.72 13.11
C VAL A 443 -8.67 -12.13 13.31
N LYS A 444 -7.81 -13.15 13.23
CA LYS A 444 -8.20 -14.56 13.34
C LYS A 444 -7.25 -15.32 14.26
N PRO A 445 -7.70 -15.69 15.48
CA PRO A 445 -6.97 -16.61 16.34
C PRO A 445 -6.94 -17.99 15.70
N ILE A 446 -5.73 -18.53 15.57
CA ILE A 446 -5.46 -19.85 15.01
C ILE A 446 -4.99 -20.74 16.16
N HIS A 447 -5.78 -21.77 16.44
CA HIS A 447 -5.39 -22.81 17.38
C HIS A 447 -4.36 -23.73 16.74
N LEU A 448 -3.26 -24.02 17.43
CA LEU A 448 -2.26 -24.96 16.92
C LEU A 448 -2.60 -26.38 17.36
N THR A 449 -2.48 -27.34 16.44
CA THR A 449 -2.49 -28.76 16.80
C THR A 449 -1.21 -29.14 17.57
N ALA A 450 -1.18 -30.32 18.18
CA ALA A 450 -0.05 -30.75 19.01
C ALA A 450 1.29 -30.85 18.25
N ASP A 451 1.25 -31.09 16.94
CA ASP A 451 2.39 -31.10 16.02
C ASP A 451 2.71 -29.72 15.43
N GLY A 452 1.93 -28.69 15.78
CA GLY A 452 2.14 -27.31 15.35
C GLY A 452 1.57 -26.97 13.97
N ALA A 453 0.71 -27.82 13.40
CA ALA A 453 -0.08 -27.48 12.22
C ALA A 453 -1.23 -26.51 12.57
N PRO A 454 -1.77 -25.76 11.59
CA PRO A 454 -2.92 -24.90 11.83
C PRO A 454 -4.15 -25.78 12.12
N GLY A 455 -4.79 -25.54 13.26
CA GLY A 455 -6.05 -26.15 13.66
C GLY A 455 -7.23 -25.23 13.35
N THR A 456 -8.14 -25.08 14.31
CA THR A 456 -9.30 -24.18 14.18
C THR A 456 -8.88 -22.73 13.97
N ILE A 457 -9.55 -22.05 13.04
CA ILE A 457 -9.38 -20.63 12.74
C ILE A 457 -10.65 -19.92 13.17
N ASP A 458 -10.57 -19.13 14.24
CA ASP A 458 -11.72 -18.44 14.81
C ASP A 458 -11.84 -17.00 14.29
N ALA A 459 -13.05 -16.45 14.30
CA ALA A 459 -13.27 -15.03 14.08
C ALA A 459 -13.12 -14.26 15.40
N PHE A 460 -12.36 -13.17 15.40
CA PHE A 460 -12.25 -12.28 16.55
C PHE A 460 -13.18 -11.06 16.38
N PRO A 461 -13.82 -10.54 17.44
CA PRO A 461 -14.77 -9.41 17.38
C PRO A 461 -14.05 -8.06 17.18
N TRP A 462 -13.26 -7.95 16.12
CA TRP A 462 -12.58 -6.75 15.68
C TRP A 462 -13.50 -5.89 14.81
N VAL A 463 -13.53 -4.58 15.06
CA VAL A 463 -14.20 -3.60 14.20
C VAL A 463 -13.23 -2.48 13.85
N GLY A 464 -12.78 -2.44 12.61
CA GLY A 464 -11.96 -1.36 12.08
C GLY A 464 -11.78 -1.49 10.58
N LYS A 465 -10.65 -1.04 10.04
CA LYS A 465 -10.40 -1.01 8.59
C LYS A 465 -9.28 -1.95 8.16
N GLN A 466 -8.06 -1.68 8.56
CA GLN A 466 -6.87 -2.34 8.03
C GLN A 466 -5.85 -2.56 9.13
N VAL A 467 -5.61 -3.82 9.52
CA VAL A 467 -4.71 -4.10 10.65
C VAL A 467 -3.26 -3.91 10.24
N MET A 468 -2.59 -2.92 10.83
CA MET A 468 -1.20 -2.58 10.52
C MET A 468 -0.20 -3.28 11.45
N ASP A 469 -0.49 -3.34 12.74
CA ASP A 469 0.40 -3.99 13.72
C ASP A 469 -0.40 -4.41 14.97
N SER A 470 0.09 -5.37 15.72
CA SER A 470 -0.57 -5.84 16.95
C SER A 470 0.37 -6.51 17.94
N ALA A 471 0.05 -6.39 19.23
CA ALA A 471 0.84 -7.02 20.30
C ALA A 471 -0.02 -7.34 21.53
N PHE A 472 0.38 -8.31 22.34
CA PHE A 472 -0.14 -8.47 23.70
C PHE A 472 0.66 -7.62 24.69
N GLY A 473 -0.05 -6.85 25.51
CA GLY A 473 0.54 -6.04 26.57
C GLY A 473 0.87 -6.84 27.83
N PRO A 474 1.61 -6.24 28.78
CA PRO A 474 1.94 -6.87 30.07
C PRO A 474 0.71 -7.15 30.95
N ASP A 475 -0.43 -6.52 30.65
CA ASP A 475 -1.73 -6.74 31.29
C ASP A 475 -2.53 -7.87 30.64
N GLY A 476 -1.98 -8.55 29.63
CA GLY A 476 -2.65 -9.63 28.91
C GLY A 476 -3.81 -9.17 28.03
N ALA A 477 -3.91 -7.87 27.76
CA ALA A 477 -4.81 -7.28 26.77
C ALA A 477 -4.16 -7.28 25.38
N TYR A 478 -4.98 -7.31 24.33
CA TYR A 478 -4.52 -7.29 22.94
C TYR A 478 -4.57 -5.87 22.37
N TYR A 479 -3.45 -5.36 21.87
CA TYR A 479 -3.31 -4.04 21.30
C TYR A 479 -3.21 -4.13 19.78
N LEU A 480 -3.88 -3.24 19.08
CA LEU A 480 -3.98 -3.27 17.62
C LEU A 480 -3.92 -1.85 17.05
N LEU A 481 -3.05 -1.66 16.06
CA LEU A 481 -2.89 -0.44 15.29
C LEU A 481 -3.59 -0.59 13.94
N ASP A 482 -4.58 0.25 13.69
CA ASP A 482 -5.38 0.32 12.46
C ASP A 482 -4.78 1.38 11.54
N TYR A 483 -4.45 0.98 10.32
CA TYR A 483 -3.94 1.86 9.29
C TYR A 483 -4.95 2.92 8.86
N GLY A 484 -6.24 2.59 8.89
CA GLY A 484 -7.30 3.40 8.29
C GLY A 484 -7.55 3.03 6.83
N THR A 485 -7.96 3.99 6.02
CA THR A 485 -8.23 3.81 4.57
C THR A 485 -7.54 4.85 3.67
N GLY A 486 -6.63 5.66 4.24
CA GLY A 486 -5.82 6.60 3.48
C GLY A 486 -4.74 5.88 2.66
N TYR A 487 -4.34 6.46 1.53
CA TYR A 487 -3.23 5.93 0.72
C TYR A 487 -1.96 6.69 1.08
N PHE A 488 -0.93 5.98 1.57
CA PHE A 488 0.33 6.58 2.06
C PHE A 488 0.14 7.73 3.05
N ASN A 489 -0.96 7.67 3.81
CA ASN A 489 -1.34 8.64 4.81
C ASN A 489 -2.33 7.98 5.78
N GLY A 490 -2.38 8.46 7.02
CA GLY A 490 -3.50 8.15 7.89
C GLY A 490 -4.77 8.88 7.43
N ASP A 491 -5.90 8.50 8.01
CA ASP A 491 -7.17 9.19 7.88
C ASP A 491 -7.92 9.22 9.22
N HIS A 492 -9.22 9.50 9.20
CA HIS A 492 -10.06 9.49 10.41
C HIS A 492 -10.33 8.07 10.96
N ASN A 493 -10.08 7.02 10.17
CA ASN A 493 -10.22 5.64 10.58
C ASN A 493 -8.95 5.10 11.24
N SER A 494 -7.78 5.65 10.90
CA SER A 494 -6.51 5.30 11.54
C SER A 494 -6.64 5.45 13.06
N ALA A 495 -6.27 4.41 13.80
CA ALA A 495 -6.53 4.38 15.24
C ALA A 495 -5.66 3.35 15.97
N LEU A 496 -5.55 3.51 17.28
CA LEU A 496 -4.96 2.54 18.19
C LEU A 496 -6.04 2.01 19.12
N TYR A 497 -6.15 0.69 19.25
CA TYR A 497 -7.12 0.03 20.10
C TYR A 497 -6.46 -0.91 21.11
N ARG A 498 -7.16 -1.12 22.23
CA ARG A 498 -6.91 -2.20 23.20
C ARG A 498 -8.16 -3.07 23.30
N PHE A 499 -7.98 -4.38 23.37
CA PHE A 499 -9.02 -5.36 23.59
C PHE A 499 -8.88 -5.96 24.98
N ASP A 500 -9.91 -5.73 25.79
CA ASP A 500 -10.07 -6.26 27.13
C ASP A 500 -11.04 -7.44 27.12
N HIS A 501 -10.73 -8.51 27.86
CA HIS A 501 -11.69 -9.58 28.13
C HIS A 501 -12.49 -9.26 29.39
N VAL A 502 -13.77 -8.93 29.23
CA VAL A 502 -14.68 -8.52 30.30
C VAL A 502 -15.60 -9.65 30.78
N GLY A 503 -15.68 -10.77 30.06
CA GLY A 503 -16.46 -11.96 30.46
C GLY A 503 -17.93 -11.68 30.79
N GLY A 504 -18.58 -10.80 30.01
CA GLY A 504 -19.96 -10.36 30.24
C GLY A 504 -20.16 -9.40 31.42
N GLY A 505 -19.07 -8.87 32.02
CA GLY A 505 -19.12 -7.82 33.03
C GLY A 505 -19.46 -6.44 32.47
N ASN A 506 -19.45 -5.43 33.34
CA ASN A 506 -19.68 -4.03 32.96
C ASN A 506 -18.65 -3.56 31.94
N ARG A 507 -19.12 -3.17 30.75
CA ARG A 507 -18.25 -2.69 29.66
C ARG A 507 -18.02 -1.20 29.85
N ALA A 508 -16.77 -0.76 29.76
CA ALA A 508 -16.49 0.67 29.85
C ALA A 508 -17.23 1.43 28.73
N PRO A 509 -17.68 2.67 28.98
CA PRO A 509 -18.32 3.45 27.95
C PRO A 509 -17.33 3.82 26.83
N THR A 510 -17.83 3.97 25.61
CA THR A 510 -17.06 4.51 24.47
C THR A 510 -17.16 6.03 24.50
N ALA A 511 -16.03 6.72 24.68
CA ALA A 511 -15.96 8.17 24.58
C ALA A 511 -15.75 8.59 23.11
N VAL A 512 -16.40 9.67 22.70
CA VAL A 512 -16.17 10.31 21.39
C VAL A 512 -15.98 11.80 21.63
N ALA A 513 -14.76 12.30 21.44
CA ALA A 513 -14.43 13.71 21.52
C ALA A 513 -14.25 14.31 20.12
N THR A 514 -14.90 15.43 19.85
CA THR A 514 -14.69 16.20 18.61
C THR A 514 -14.56 17.69 18.93
N ALA A 515 -13.92 18.42 18.01
CA ALA A 515 -13.76 19.87 18.07
C ALA A 515 -14.17 20.49 16.74
N ASP A 516 -14.76 21.69 16.79
CA ASP A 516 -15.12 22.43 15.57
C ASP A 516 -13.90 22.97 14.79
N ARG A 517 -12.76 23.10 15.46
CA ARG A 517 -11.45 23.39 14.87
C ARG A 517 -10.33 22.85 15.74
N THR A 518 -9.25 22.40 15.12
CA THR A 518 -8.06 21.84 15.78
C THR A 518 -6.82 22.72 15.63
N SER A 519 -6.90 23.81 14.88
CA SER A 519 -5.80 24.76 14.71
C SER A 519 -6.31 26.19 14.52
N GLY A 520 -5.49 27.19 14.84
CA GLY A 520 -5.77 28.60 14.53
C GLY A 520 -4.94 29.60 15.34
N ALA A 521 -4.98 30.87 14.96
CA ALA A 521 -4.30 31.96 15.66
C ALA A 521 -4.75 32.13 17.13
N ALA A 522 -3.84 32.61 17.99
CA ALA A 522 -4.16 32.97 19.37
C ALA A 522 -4.87 34.35 19.45
N PRO A 523 -5.91 34.53 20.28
CA PRO A 523 -6.59 33.50 21.06
C PRO A 523 -7.52 32.62 20.22
N LEU A 524 -7.47 31.30 20.43
CA LEU A 524 -8.30 30.33 19.71
C LEU A 524 -9.47 29.88 20.58
N THR A 525 -10.70 30.15 20.14
CA THR A 525 -11.91 29.58 20.78
C THR A 525 -12.30 28.29 20.06
N VAL A 526 -12.56 27.24 20.81
CA VAL A 526 -12.91 25.89 20.33
C VAL A 526 -14.20 25.45 21.01
N VAL A 527 -15.12 24.91 20.22
CA VAL A 527 -16.35 24.26 20.69
C VAL A 527 -16.13 22.75 20.64
N PHE A 528 -16.18 22.12 21.80
CA PHE A 528 -16.03 20.68 21.94
C PHE A 528 -17.39 19.99 21.97
N SER A 529 -17.42 18.75 21.47
CA SER A 529 -18.62 17.91 21.47
C SER A 529 -18.29 16.49 21.94
N SER A 530 -19.19 15.93 22.74
CA SER A 530 -19.18 14.53 23.19
C SER A 530 -20.14 13.64 22.39
N ALA A 531 -20.74 14.17 21.31
CA ALA A 531 -21.71 13.44 20.50
C ALA A 531 -21.11 12.13 19.94
N GLY A 532 -21.86 11.04 20.07
CA GLY A 532 -21.40 9.69 19.73
C GLY A 532 -20.89 8.88 20.93
N SER A 533 -20.64 9.52 22.09
CA SER A 533 -20.29 8.80 23.31
C SER A 533 -21.45 7.95 23.78
N THR A 534 -21.21 6.68 24.09
CA THR A 534 -22.24 5.70 24.48
C THR A 534 -21.75 4.75 25.56
N ASP A 535 -22.67 4.27 26.39
CA ASP A 535 -22.43 3.11 27.25
C ASP A 535 -22.98 1.85 26.55
N PRO A 536 -22.15 0.82 26.28
CA PRO A 536 -22.61 -0.45 25.74
C PRO A 536 -23.72 -1.12 26.55
N ASP A 537 -23.83 -0.80 27.86
CA ASP A 537 -24.84 -1.32 28.77
C ASP A 537 -26.05 -0.37 28.94
N GLY A 538 -26.09 0.74 28.20
CA GLY A 538 -27.23 1.66 28.11
C GLY A 538 -27.38 2.64 29.29
N GLY A 539 -26.39 2.72 30.16
CA GLY A 539 -26.34 3.63 31.30
C GLY A 539 -26.17 5.10 30.89
N ALA A 540 -26.63 6.01 31.77
CA ALA A 540 -26.46 7.44 31.60
C ALA A 540 -25.01 7.86 31.90
N LEU A 541 -24.39 8.59 30.97
CA LEU A 541 -23.00 9.03 31.08
C LEU A 541 -22.85 10.33 31.86
N THR A 542 -21.75 10.44 32.59
CA THR A 542 -21.22 11.71 33.12
C THR A 542 -19.95 12.11 32.38
N TYR A 543 -19.67 13.41 32.29
CA TYR A 543 -18.62 13.97 31.43
C TYR A 543 -17.60 14.75 32.24
N SER A 544 -16.32 14.61 31.89
CA SER A 544 -15.24 15.45 32.37
C SER A 544 -14.28 15.77 31.24
N TRP A 545 -13.95 17.04 31.06
CA TRP A 545 -12.98 17.53 30.10
C TRP A 545 -11.76 18.09 30.82
N ALA A 546 -10.57 17.71 30.35
CA ALA A 546 -9.31 18.36 30.69
C ALA A 546 -8.71 18.97 29.42
N PHE A 547 -8.47 20.29 29.41
CA PHE A 547 -8.09 21.00 28.17
C PHE A 547 -6.58 21.06 27.91
N GLY A 548 -5.76 20.42 28.75
CA GLY A 548 -4.30 20.42 28.59
C GLY A 548 -3.59 21.71 29.02
N ASP A 549 -4.32 22.75 29.43
CA ASP A 549 -3.78 24.01 29.98
C ASP A 549 -3.99 24.15 31.50
N GLY A 550 -4.35 23.04 32.16
CA GLY A 550 -4.69 22.99 33.58
C GLY A 550 -6.16 23.31 33.91
N THR A 551 -6.97 23.75 32.93
CA THR A 551 -8.41 23.99 33.14
C THR A 551 -9.27 22.78 32.76
N THR A 552 -10.48 22.70 33.33
CA THR A 552 -11.40 21.56 33.17
C THR A 552 -12.86 22.00 32.99
N SER A 553 -13.73 21.09 32.52
CA SER A 553 -15.18 21.28 32.48
C SER A 553 -15.94 19.97 32.75
N THR A 554 -17.18 20.04 33.21
CA THR A 554 -18.09 18.89 33.33
C THR A 554 -19.29 18.97 32.38
N ALA A 555 -19.34 20.01 31.53
CA ALA A 555 -20.37 20.10 30.50
C ALA A 555 -20.11 19.03 29.42
N ALA A 556 -21.18 18.47 28.86
CA ALA A 556 -21.06 17.51 27.76
C ALA A 556 -20.41 18.13 26.52
N ASN A 557 -20.75 19.39 26.21
CA ASN A 557 -20.26 20.13 25.03
C ASN A 557 -19.75 21.53 25.44
N PRO A 558 -18.53 21.65 26.01
CA PRO A 558 -18.00 22.92 26.49
C PRO A 558 -17.41 23.78 25.38
N THR A 559 -17.39 25.09 25.60
CA THR A 559 -16.60 26.05 24.81
C THR A 559 -15.37 26.46 25.61
N LYS A 560 -14.19 26.45 24.97
CA LYS A 560 -12.91 26.79 25.60
C LYS A 560 -12.12 27.74 24.72
N THR A 561 -11.55 28.78 25.32
CA THR A 561 -10.59 29.69 24.66
C THR A 561 -9.19 29.44 25.17
N TYR A 562 -8.25 29.19 24.26
CA TYR A 562 -6.81 29.10 24.50
C TYR A 562 -6.17 30.44 24.18
N SER A 563 -5.61 31.11 25.18
CA SER A 563 -5.04 32.46 25.02
C SER A 563 -3.58 32.47 24.57
N ALA A 564 -2.82 31.41 24.87
CA ALA A 564 -1.40 31.31 24.54
C ALA A 564 -1.17 30.34 23.37
N THR A 565 -0.18 30.65 22.53
CA THR A 565 0.30 29.75 21.50
C THR A 565 0.85 28.46 22.12
N GLY A 566 0.70 27.33 21.43
CA GLY A 566 1.10 26.03 21.95
C GLY A 566 0.26 24.89 21.41
N ARG A 567 0.65 23.66 21.73
CA ARG A 567 -0.14 22.45 21.47
C ARG A 567 -0.79 21.99 22.76
N TYR A 568 -2.09 21.72 22.71
CA TYR A 568 -2.90 21.29 23.85
C TYR A 568 -3.63 20.00 23.51
N THR A 569 -3.76 19.09 24.47
CA THR A 569 -4.54 17.87 24.34
C THR A 569 -5.81 17.99 25.16
N ALA A 570 -6.94 18.20 24.49
CA ALA A 570 -8.25 18.22 25.13
C ALA A 570 -8.78 16.79 25.27
N THR A 571 -8.95 16.31 26.49
CA THR A 571 -9.34 14.92 26.79
C THR A 571 -10.73 14.90 27.41
N LEU A 572 -11.65 14.20 26.77
CA LEU A 572 -12.94 13.81 27.32
C LEU A 572 -12.78 12.49 28.09
N THR A 573 -13.30 12.45 29.30
CA THR A 573 -13.58 11.23 30.06
C THR A 573 -15.08 11.11 30.23
N VAL A 574 -15.66 10.00 29.79
CA VAL A 574 -17.05 9.63 30.11
C VAL A 574 -17.06 8.51 31.13
N ARG A 575 -18.03 8.55 32.05
CA ARG A 575 -18.17 7.55 33.11
C ARG A 575 -19.61 7.05 33.17
N ASP A 576 -19.76 5.74 33.25
CA ASP A 576 -21.05 5.06 33.42
C ASP A 576 -21.51 5.04 34.90
N PRO A 577 -22.76 4.63 35.19
CA PRO A 577 -23.27 4.53 36.56
C PRO A 577 -22.53 3.52 37.47
N GLN A 578 -21.87 2.53 36.88
CA GLN A 578 -21.15 1.44 37.56
C GLN A 578 -19.70 1.81 37.87
N GLY A 579 -19.23 2.94 37.35
CA GLY A 579 -17.93 3.55 37.60
C GLY A 579 -16.86 3.24 36.55
N ALA A 580 -17.14 2.53 35.46
CA ALA A 580 -16.17 2.37 34.38
C ALA A 580 -16.08 3.64 33.53
N THR A 581 -14.95 3.83 32.86
CA THR A 581 -14.64 5.06 32.12
C THR A 581 -14.06 4.78 30.75
N GLY A 582 -14.47 5.58 29.78
CA GLY A 582 -13.85 5.71 28.47
C GLY A 582 -13.25 7.10 28.31
N THR A 583 -12.20 7.19 27.49
CA THR A 583 -11.51 8.44 27.19
C THR A 583 -11.36 8.64 25.68
N SER A 584 -11.34 9.90 25.25
CA SER A 584 -11.10 10.29 23.85
C SER A 584 -10.47 11.68 23.85
N SER A 585 -9.48 11.91 23.00
CA SER A 585 -8.66 13.12 23.00
C SER A 585 -8.67 13.83 21.65
N VAL A 586 -8.49 15.15 21.67
CA VAL A 586 -8.34 15.99 20.47
C VAL A 586 -7.13 16.90 20.64
N GLN A 587 -6.22 16.89 19.66
CA GLN A 587 -5.07 17.79 19.63
C GLN A 587 -5.45 19.16 19.07
N ILE A 588 -5.10 20.22 19.80
CA ILE A 588 -5.36 21.61 19.43
C ILE A 588 -4.02 22.36 19.28
N THR A 589 -3.76 22.92 18.11
CA THR A 589 -2.59 23.77 17.82
C THR A 589 -2.98 25.24 17.80
N VAL A 590 -2.43 26.05 18.71
CA VAL A 590 -2.74 27.47 18.84
C VAL A 590 -1.55 28.30 18.40
N GLY A 591 -1.79 29.29 17.55
CA GLY A 591 -0.78 30.16 16.94
C GLY A 591 -0.44 29.85 15.48
N ASN A 592 -0.99 28.76 14.92
CA ASN A 592 -0.81 28.37 13.53
C ASN A 592 -2.11 27.71 13.02
N THR A 593 -2.52 27.99 11.78
CA THR A 593 -3.69 27.36 11.16
C THR A 593 -3.23 26.34 10.13
N ALA A 594 -3.75 25.11 10.17
CA ALA A 594 -3.42 24.12 9.14
C ALA A 594 -3.77 24.66 7.73
N PRO A 595 -2.93 24.42 6.72
CA PRO A 595 -3.16 24.93 5.38
C PRO A 595 -4.38 24.25 4.77
N THR A 596 -5.07 24.93 3.86
CA THR A 596 -6.10 24.29 3.02
C THR A 596 -5.48 23.95 1.67
N VAL A 597 -5.47 22.66 1.32
CA VAL A 597 -5.02 22.16 0.01
C VAL A 597 -6.24 21.70 -0.78
N ARG A 598 -6.41 22.19 -2.01
CA ARG A 598 -7.49 21.79 -2.91
C ARG A 598 -6.93 21.36 -4.25
N ILE A 599 -7.31 20.17 -4.71
CA ILE A 599 -7.09 19.74 -6.09
C ILE A 599 -8.20 20.35 -6.96
N ASP A 600 -7.84 21.30 -7.83
CA ASP A 600 -8.77 21.87 -8.81
C ASP A 600 -8.91 21.00 -10.06
N ALA A 601 -7.86 20.24 -10.38
CA ALA A 601 -7.81 19.23 -11.43
C ALA A 601 -6.68 18.23 -11.12
N PRO A 602 -6.81 16.93 -11.47
CA PRO A 602 -8.01 16.30 -12.03
C PRO A 602 -9.17 16.25 -11.01
N GLY A 603 -10.41 16.14 -11.49
CA GLY A 603 -11.58 16.04 -10.61
C GLY A 603 -11.71 14.65 -9.98
N GLU A 604 -12.28 14.59 -8.77
CA GLU A 604 -12.58 13.35 -8.06
C GLU A 604 -13.49 12.44 -8.90
N GLY A 605 -13.09 11.18 -9.11
CA GLY A 605 -13.78 10.20 -9.95
C GLY A 605 -13.53 10.35 -11.45
N ARG A 606 -12.64 11.23 -11.90
CA ARG A 606 -12.39 11.47 -13.34
C ARG A 606 -11.92 10.20 -14.05
N LEU A 607 -12.42 9.99 -15.26
CA LEU A 607 -12.05 8.86 -16.11
C LEU A 607 -10.62 9.02 -16.66
N PHE A 608 -9.83 7.94 -16.59
CA PHE A 608 -8.48 7.88 -17.16
C PHE A 608 -8.20 6.51 -17.80
N SER A 609 -7.09 6.40 -18.52
CA SER A 609 -6.48 5.12 -18.92
C SER A 609 -5.01 5.11 -18.53
N PHE A 610 -4.48 3.92 -18.23
CA PHE A 610 -3.04 3.74 -18.06
C PHE A 610 -2.30 4.17 -19.33
N GLY A 611 -1.20 4.91 -19.16
CA GLY A 611 -0.52 5.63 -20.24
C GLY A 611 -1.02 7.07 -20.47
N ASP A 612 -2.14 7.50 -19.88
CA ASP A 612 -2.60 8.88 -19.98
C ASP A 612 -1.64 9.83 -19.24
N THR A 613 -1.38 11.00 -19.84
CA THR A 613 -0.78 12.14 -19.12
C THR A 613 -1.89 13.00 -18.53
N VAL A 614 -1.95 13.05 -17.21
CA VAL A 614 -3.00 13.74 -16.45
C VAL A 614 -2.45 15.08 -15.94
N PRO A 615 -2.98 16.23 -16.41
CA PRO A 615 -2.61 17.53 -15.89
C PRO A 615 -3.21 17.74 -14.50
N PHE A 616 -2.48 18.42 -13.63
CA PHE A 616 -2.96 18.82 -12.32
C PHE A 616 -2.89 20.33 -12.09
N ARG A 617 -3.80 20.82 -11.24
CA ARG A 617 -3.80 22.18 -10.69
C ARG A 617 -4.24 22.12 -9.23
N ILE A 618 -3.48 22.76 -8.36
CA ILE A 618 -3.67 22.78 -6.92
C ILE A 618 -3.77 24.23 -6.48
N THR A 619 -4.74 24.51 -5.61
CA THR A 619 -4.80 25.76 -4.86
C THR A 619 -4.49 25.47 -3.40
N VAL A 620 -3.50 26.18 -2.85
CA VAL A 620 -3.17 26.14 -1.43
C VAL A 620 -3.42 27.52 -0.82
N THR A 621 -4.04 27.56 0.36
CA THR A 621 -4.21 28.79 1.14
C THR A 621 -3.79 28.54 2.58
N ASP A 622 -3.00 29.46 3.11
CA ASP A 622 -2.54 29.46 4.49
C ASP A 622 -2.70 30.88 5.05
N PRO A 623 -3.46 31.08 6.14
CA PRO A 623 -3.71 32.42 6.68
C PRO A 623 -2.46 33.14 7.20
N GLU A 624 -1.45 32.41 7.66
CA GLU A 624 -0.27 32.93 8.35
C GLU A 624 0.97 33.06 7.44
N ASP A 625 1.08 32.24 6.39
CA ASP A 625 2.29 32.12 5.56
C ASP A 625 2.37 33.08 4.35
N GLY A 626 1.33 33.88 4.09
CA GLY A 626 1.28 34.76 2.91
C GLY A 626 1.17 33.96 1.59
N PRO A 627 1.73 34.44 0.46
CA PRO A 627 1.67 33.71 -0.81
C PRO A 627 2.40 32.37 -0.73
N VAL A 628 1.70 31.27 -1.03
CA VAL A 628 2.27 29.92 -0.99
C VAL A 628 3.35 29.75 -2.05
N ASP A 629 4.50 29.20 -1.63
CA ASP A 629 5.57 28.76 -2.53
C ASP A 629 5.18 27.43 -3.18
N CYS A 630 4.77 27.50 -4.45
CA CYS A 630 4.37 26.33 -5.22
C CYS A 630 5.47 25.27 -5.37
N ALA A 631 6.75 25.59 -5.16
CA ALA A 631 7.82 24.59 -5.20
C ALA A 631 7.76 23.60 -4.01
N LYS A 632 7.02 23.94 -2.96
CA LYS A 632 6.80 23.10 -1.77
C LYS A 632 5.48 22.32 -1.77
N VAL A 633 4.66 22.50 -2.81
CA VAL A 633 3.44 21.72 -3.00
C VAL A 633 3.81 20.48 -3.78
N THR A 634 3.46 19.30 -3.29
CA THR A 634 3.74 18.03 -3.96
C THR A 634 2.42 17.43 -4.48
N MET A 635 2.44 16.95 -5.72
CA MET A 635 1.41 16.05 -6.25
C MET A 635 2.01 14.66 -6.41
N THR A 636 1.45 13.68 -5.73
CA THR A 636 1.89 12.28 -5.77
C THR A 636 0.86 11.45 -6.52
N TYR A 637 1.33 10.60 -7.43
CA TYR A 637 0.52 9.54 -8.02
C TYR A 637 0.78 8.22 -7.30
N ILE A 638 -0.32 7.64 -6.83
CA ILE A 638 -0.37 6.35 -6.18
C ILE A 638 -1.22 5.42 -7.07
N LEU A 639 -0.66 4.27 -7.45
CA LEU A 639 -1.41 3.17 -8.04
C LEU A 639 -2.20 2.50 -6.92
N GLY A 640 -3.50 2.75 -6.87
CA GLY A 640 -4.39 2.06 -5.95
C GLY A 640 -4.85 0.73 -6.55
N HIS A 641 -4.88 -0.31 -5.73
CA HIS A 641 -5.52 -1.57 -6.10
C HIS A 641 -6.16 -2.22 -4.89
N ASP A 642 -7.36 -2.76 -5.10
CA ASP A 642 -8.25 -3.22 -4.04
C ASP A 642 -8.46 -2.19 -2.91
N GLN A 643 -7.70 -2.33 -1.81
CA GLN A 643 -7.82 -1.48 -0.62
C GLN A 643 -6.52 -0.80 -0.21
N HIS A 644 -5.42 -0.99 -0.92
CA HIS A 644 -4.16 -0.30 -0.66
C HIS A 644 -3.62 0.31 -1.95
N GLY A 645 -2.41 0.87 -1.91
CA GLY A 645 -1.77 1.32 -3.12
C GLY A 645 -0.27 1.32 -3.00
N HIS A 646 0.38 1.67 -4.10
CA HIS A 646 1.81 1.87 -4.23
C HIS A 646 2.06 3.29 -4.74
N GLN A 647 2.83 4.09 -4.02
CA GLN A 647 3.31 5.36 -4.53
C GLN A 647 4.27 5.04 -5.68
N ILE A 648 4.08 5.72 -6.82
CA ILE A 648 4.83 5.42 -8.05
C ILE A 648 5.69 6.60 -8.48
N THR A 649 5.17 7.82 -8.38
CA THR A 649 5.91 9.03 -8.76
C THR A 649 5.29 10.26 -8.11
N ALA A 650 6.06 11.34 -8.02
CA ALA A 650 5.61 12.61 -7.48
C ALA A 650 6.22 13.79 -8.25
N LYS A 651 5.54 14.94 -8.18
CA LYS A 651 5.98 16.18 -8.82
C LYS A 651 5.65 17.38 -7.96
N ASN A 652 6.63 18.27 -7.79
CA ASN A 652 6.41 19.52 -7.09
C ASN A 652 5.82 20.58 -8.04
N GLY A 653 4.94 21.43 -7.51
CA GLY A 653 4.30 22.52 -8.23
C GLY A 653 2.81 22.66 -7.89
N CYS A 654 2.26 23.87 -8.04
CA CYS A 654 0.81 24.08 -8.04
C CYS A 654 0.17 23.70 -9.38
N THR A 655 0.94 23.57 -10.45
CA THR A 655 0.50 23.11 -11.76
C THR A 655 1.53 22.18 -12.38
N GLY A 656 1.06 21.23 -13.17
CA GLY A 656 1.94 20.27 -13.84
C GLY A 656 1.15 19.16 -14.51
N GLU A 657 1.83 18.06 -14.76
CA GLU A 657 1.25 16.84 -15.31
C GLU A 657 2.01 15.63 -14.77
N ILE A 658 1.28 14.53 -14.57
CA ILE A 658 1.81 13.20 -14.25
C ILE A 658 1.39 12.25 -15.37
N THR A 659 2.36 11.54 -15.94
CA THR A 659 2.07 10.41 -16.82
C THR A 659 1.79 9.19 -15.97
N VAL A 660 0.56 8.68 -16.04
CA VAL A 660 0.20 7.41 -15.41
C VAL A 660 0.88 6.31 -16.19
N PRO A 661 1.77 5.51 -15.58
CA PRO A 661 2.46 4.42 -16.29
C PRO A 661 1.48 3.44 -16.91
N VAL A 662 1.90 2.72 -17.95
CA VAL A 662 1.14 1.55 -18.39
C VAL A 662 1.33 0.48 -17.32
N ASP A 663 0.24 0.03 -16.71
CA ASP A 663 0.32 -1.08 -15.76
C ASP A 663 0.68 -2.37 -16.50
N GLY A 664 1.75 -3.02 -16.06
CA GLY A 664 2.26 -4.28 -16.58
C GLY A 664 2.51 -5.32 -15.50
N GLU A 665 2.07 -5.04 -14.26
CA GLU A 665 2.16 -5.96 -13.14
C GLU A 665 0.88 -6.75 -12.97
N HIS A 666 -0.25 -6.05 -12.94
CA HIS A 666 -1.54 -6.69 -12.72
C HIS A 666 -2.08 -7.27 -14.02
N ASP A 667 -2.91 -8.29 -13.90
CA ASP A 667 -3.70 -8.73 -15.05
C ASP A 667 -4.71 -7.63 -15.45
N THR A 668 -5.20 -7.68 -16.69
CA THR A 668 -6.08 -6.63 -17.24
C THR A 668 -7.42 -6.49 -16.52
N ALA A 669 -7.76 -7.44 -15.65
CA ALA A 669 -9.00 -7.47 -14.89
C ALA A 669 -8.82 -7.13 -13.41
N ALA A 670 -7.61 -6.82 -12.95
CA ALA A 670 -7.38 -6.39 -11.58
C ALA A 670 -8.15 -5.09 -11.23
N ASN A 671 -8.52 -4.96 -9.96
CA ASN A 671 -9.25 -3.80 -9.46
C ASN A 671 -8.30 -2.63 -9.18
N ILE A 672 -7.81 -2.01 -10.25
CA ILE A 672 -6.81 -0.94 -10.20
C ILE A 672 -7.40 0.44 -10.49
N PHE A 673 -6.85 1.48 -9.87
CA PHE A 673 -7.27 2.88 -10.03
C PHE A 673 -6.11 3.84 -9.70
N ALA A 674 -6.29 5.14 -10.00
CA ALA A 674 -5.26 6.14 -9.76
C ALA A 674 -5.65 7.05 -8.60
N VAL A 675 -4.77 7.26 -7.64
CA VAL A 675 -4.95 8.23 -6.56
C VAL A 675 -3.95 9.37 -6.77
N PHE A 676 -4.46 10.60 -6.80
CA PHE A 676 -3.70 11.84 -6.88
C PHE A 676 -3.75 12.51 -5.51
N ASP A 677 -2.63 12.50 -4.79
CA ASP A 677 -2.51 13.12 -3.46
C ASP A 677 -1.75 14.44 -3.55
N ALA A 678 -2.43 15.53 -3.19
CA ALA A 678 -1.81 16.85 -3.07
C ALA A 678 -1.50 17.14 -1.61
N GLU A 679 -0.25 17.49 -1.31
CA GLU A 679 0.19 17.84 0.03
C GLU A 679 0.91 19.19 0.09
N TYR A 680 0.78 19.84 1.25
CA TYR A 680 1.58 21.02 1.62
C TYR A 680 1.78 21.06 3.14
N THR A 681 3.01 21.34 3.55
CA THR A 681 3.36 21.60 4.95
C THR A 681 3.67 23.08 5.13
N ASP A 682 2.95 23.72 6.04
CA ASP A 682 3.14 25.15 6.37
C ASP A 682 4.42 25.41 7.17
N SER A 683 4.74 26.69 7.41
CA SER A 683 5.91 27.09 8.18
C SER A 683 5.83 26.73 9.66
N GLY A 684 4.62 26.55 10.20
CA GLY A 684 4.34 26.06 11.55
C GLY A 684 4.43 24.54 11.71
N GLY A 685 4.68 23.81 10.61
CA GLY A 685 4.85 22.36 10.58
C GLY A 685 3.54 21.57 10.62
N LEU A 686 2.40 22.15 10.20
CA LEU A 686 1.17 21.40 9.95
C LEU A 686 1.07 21.05 8.47
N THR A 687 0.70 19.80 8.20
CA THR A 687 0.56 19.26 6.85
C THR A 687 -0.91 18.96 6.58
N THR A 688 -1.39 19.34 5.39
CA THR A 688 -2.72 18.96 4.89
C THR A 688 -2.57 18.20 3.58
N HIS A 689 -3.31 17.11 3.47
CA HIS A 689 -3.43 16.29 2.26
C HIS A 689 -4.84 16.42 1.68
N THR A 690 -4.94 16.37 0.36
CA THR A 690 -6.21 16.20 -0.35
C THR A 690 -6.00 15.18 -1.45
N GLN A 691 -6.77 14.08 -1.40
CA GLN A 691 -6.69 12.99 -2.36
C GLN A 691 -7.88 13.01 -3.32
N HIS A 692 -7.61 12.84 -4.62
CA HIS A 692 -8.62 12.51 -5.61
C HIS A 692 -8.35 11.13 -6.24
N ILE A 693 -9.36 10.27 -6.27
CA ILE A 693 -9.36 8.95 -6.91
C ILE A 693 -9.93 9.07 -8.32
N LEU A 694 -9.12 8.74 -9.32
CA LEU A 694 -9.49 8.64 -10.73
C LEU A 694 -9.86 7.20 -11.07
N GLN A 695 -10.83 7.03 -11.98
CA GLN A 695 -11.39 5.72 -12.33
C GLN A 695 -10.96 5.29 -13.73
N PRO A 696 -10.56 4.02 -13.93
CA PRO A 696 -10.23 3.54 -15.26
C PRO A 696 -11.47 3.59 -16.15
N ARG A 697 -11.26 3.92 -17.43
CA ARG A 697 -12.33 3.91 -18.44
C ARG A 697 -12.94 2.53 -18.61
N HIS A 698 -12.13 1.48 -18.51
CA HIS A 698 -12.52 0.08 -18.59
C HIS A 698 -12.47 -0.57 -17.21
N ARG A 699 -13.50 -1.32 -16.81
CA ARG A 699 -13.57 -1.95 -15.50
C ARG A 699 -14.41 -3.22 -15.52
N GLN A 700 -14.01 -4.21 -14.72
CA GLN A 700 -14.83 -5.38 -14.43
C GLN A 700 -16.03 -5.01 -13.54
N ALA A 701 -17.16 -5.68 -13.77
CA ALA A 701 -18.41 -5.36 -13.10
C ALA A 701 -18.43 -5.85 -11.67
N GLU A 702 -17.74 -6.94 -11.34
CA GLU A 702 -17.64 -7.50 -10.00
C GLU A 702 -16.89 -6.60 -9.01
N HIS A 703 -16.15 -5.60 -9.51
CA HIS A 703 -15.49 -4.57 -8.69
C HIS A 703 -16.47 -3.50 -8.17
N PHE A 704 -17.77 -3.84 -8.10
CA PHE A 704 -18.79 -2.93 -7.57
C PHE A 704 -18.59 -2.67 -6.09
N ARG A 705 -18.98 -1.47 -5.64
CA ARG A 705 -18.91 -1.10 -4.23
C ARG A 705 -20.11 -1.62 -3.44
N THR A 706 -21.31 -1.46 -4.00
CA THR A 706 -22.56 -1.96 -3.42
C THR A 706 -23.48 -2.46 -4.52
N ALA A 707 -24.40 -3.34 -4.17
CA ALA A 707 -25.32 -3.94 -5.10
C ALA A 707 -26.66 -4.32 -4.45
N SER A 708 -27.63 -4.67 -5.29
CA SER A 708 -28.92 -5.27 -4.89
C SER A 708 -29.28 -6.38 -5.86
N GLY A 709 -29.58 -7.57 -5.33
CA GLY A 709 -30.17 -8.70 -6.06
C GLY A 709 -29.21 -9.55 -6.91
N VAL A 710 -27.95 -9.12 -7.06
CA VAL A 710 -26.96 -9.81 -7.91
C VAL A 710 -25.99 -10.69 -7.13
N ASN A 711 -25.31 -11.60 -7.83
CA ASN A 711 -24.22 -12.43 -7.32
C ASN A 711 -22.99 -12.35 -8.24
N VAL A 712 -21.82 -12.75 -7.74
CA VAL A 712 -20.59 -12.90 -8.55
C VAL A 712 -20.36 -14.38 -8.84
N PHE A 713 -20.02 -14.71 -10.09
CA PHE A 713 -19.78 -16.08 -10.55
C PHE A 713 -18.41 -16.22 -11.21
N ASP A 714 -17.69 -17.30 -10.90
CA ASP A 714 -16.47 -17.68 -11.63
C ASP A 714 -16.85 -18.22 -13.02
N LYS A 715 -16.26 -17.61 -14.05
CA LYS A 715 -16.48 -17.92 -15.47
C LYS A 715 -15.18 -17.76 -16.27
N PRO A 716 -14.50 -18.86 -16.64
CA PRO A 716 -13.22 -18.77 -17.35
C PRO A 716 -13.23 -18.02 -18.69
N THR A 717 -14.40 -17.85 -19.32
CA THR A 717 -14.58 -17.10 -20.58
C THR A 717 -14.88 -15.61 -20.37
N ALA A 718 -15.07 -15.19 -19.12
CA ALA A 718 -15.18 -13.81 -18.69
C ALA A 718 -13.80 -13.13 -18.66
N GLU A 719 -13.79 -11.80 -18.77
CA GLU A 719 -12.57 -11.05 -18.53
C GLU A 719 -12.23 -11.12 -17.03
N GLY A 720 -11.00 -11.47 -16.67
CA GLY A 720 -10.65 -11.74 -15.26
C GLY A 720 -11.26 -13.00 -14.66
N GLY A 721 -11.98 -13.80 -15.45
CA GLY A 721 -12.56 -15.06 -15.00
C GLY A 721 -13.78 -14.93 -14.09
N ARG A 722 -14.41 -13.74 -13.96
CA ARG A 722 -15.60 -13.52 -13.13
C ARG A 722 -16.64 -12.63 -13.80
N THR A 723 -17.90 -12.74 -13.39
CA THR A 723 -18.99 -11.85 -13.85
C THR A 723 -19.99 -11.55 -12.74
N VAL A 724 -20.67 -10.41 -12.83
CA VAL A 724 -21.91 -10.16 -12.10
C VAL A 724 -23.06 -10.88 -12.83
N GLY A 725 -23.73 -11.78 -12.13
CA GLY A 725 -24.82 -12.57 -12.69
C GLY A 725 -25.97 -12.76 -11.73
N ASP A 726 -26.88 -13.66 -12.10
CA ASP A 726 -28.19 -13.80 -11.45
C ASP A 726 -28.91 -12.44 -11.41
N ILE A 727 -28.78 -11.66 -12.48
CA ILE A 727 -29.37 -10.33 -12.57
C ILE A 727 -30.85 -10.47 -12.91
N GLN A 728 -31.72 -9.85 -12.10
CA GLN A 728 -33.15 -9.75 -12.35
C GLN A 728 -33.59 -8.31 -12.60
N ASN A 729 -34.86 -8.14 -12.99
CA ASN A 729 -35.41 -6.82 -13.26
C ASN A 729 -35.51 -5.98 -11.99
N GLY A 730 -34.84 -4.82 -11.99
CA GLY A 730 -34.80 -3.87 -10.87
C GLY A 730 -33.51 -3.92 -10.07
N ASP A 731 -32.64 -4.89 -10.34
CA ASP A 731 -31.34 -5.03 -9.69
C ASP A 731 -30.36 -3.96 -10.18
N TRP A 732 -29.30 -3.77 -9.41
CA TRP A 732 -28.28 -2.78 -9.71
C TRP A 732 -26.96 -3.06 -9.01
N ILE A 733 -25.90 -2.52 -9.59
CA ILE A 733 -24.58 -2.37 -8.98
C ILE A 733 -24.15 -0.89 -9.01
N SER A 734 -23.33 -0.47 -8.06
CA SER A 734 -22.88 0.92 -7.98
C SER A 734 -21.38 1.08 -7.72
N PHE A 735 -20.85 2.19 -8.20
CA PHE A 735 -19.45 2.58 -8.07
C PHE A 735 -19.34 4.04 -7.64
N GLN A 736 -18.40 4.34 -6.75
CA GLN A 736 -18.15 5.69 -6.27
C GLN A 736 -16.69 5.80 -5.81
N PRO A 737 -15.98 6.90 -6.15
CA PRO A 737 -16.41 8.08 -6.91
C PRO A 737 -16.38 7.90 -8.44
N TYR A 738 -17.28 8.57 -9.19
CA TYR A 738 -17.19 8.69 -10.66
C TYR A 738 -17.52 10.12 -11.12
N HIS A 739 -16.84 10.60 -12.16
CA HIS A 739 -17.10 11.89 -12.79
C HIS A 739 -17.31 11.69 -14.29
N LEU A 740 -18.57 11.63 -14.70
CA LEU A 740 -19.01 11.20 -16.04
C LEU A 740 -19.21 12.35 -17.03
N GLY A 741 -18.90 13.59 -16.65
CA GLY A 741 -19.23 14.79 -17.43
C GLY A 741 -18.63 14.84 -18.85
N ASP A 742 -17.56 14.09 -19.11
CA ASP A 742 -16.91 13.96 -20.42
C ASP A 742 -17.20 12.61 -21.12
N ALA A 743 -17.95 11.71 -20.48
CA ALA A 743 -18.36 10.44 -21.06
C ALA A 743 -19.47 10.63 -22.09
N THR A 744 -19.27 10.13 -23.31
CA THR A 744 -20.22 10.28 -24.43
C THR A 744 -20.90 8.99 -24.82
N SER A 745 -20.31 7.85 -24.48
CA SER A 745 -20.90 6.54 -24.68
C SER A 745 -20.31 5.54 -23.71
N PHE A 746 -20.98 4.39 -23.60
CA PHE A 746 -20.46 3.23 -22.91
C PHE A 746 -20.59 2.00 -23.80
N SER A 747 -19.74 1.02 -23.53
CA SER A 747 -19.87 -0.35 -24.00
C SER A 747 -19.83 -1.30 -22.82
N ALA A 748 -20.46 -2.46 -22.94
CA ALA A 748 -20.46 -3.49 -21.91
C ALA A 748 -20.34 -4.87 -22.54
N ARG A 749 -19.51 -5.74 -21.95
CA ARG A 749 -19.42 -7.16 -22.30
C ARG A 749 -20.45 -7.92 -21.46
N VAL A 750 -21.34 -8.65 -22.13
CA VAL A 750 -22.51 -9.28 -21.52
C VAL A 750 -22.77 -10.66 -22.13
N SER A 751 -23.39 -11.56 -21.37
CA SER A 751 -23.85 -12.87 -21.83
C SER A 751 -25.28 -13.15 -21.35
N SER A 752 -26.05 -13.95 -22.07
CA SER A 752 -27.43 -14.25 -21.69
C SER A 752 -27.90 -15.58 -22.28
N ALA A 753 -28.27 -16.51 -21.40
CA ALA A 753 -29.17 -17.61 -21.73
C ALA A 753 -30.63 -17.36 -21.25
N GLY A 754 -30.86 -16.20 -20.64
CA GLY A 754 -32.15 -15.75 -20.12
C GLY A 754 -32.98 -15.03 -21.18
N ALA A 755 -33.76 -14.03 -20.75
CA ALA A 755 -34.63 -13.25 -21.63
C ALA A 755 -33.91 -12.09 -22.34
N GLY A 756 -32.63 -11.84 -22.05
CA GLY A 756 -31.99 -10.57 -22.35
C GLY A 756 -32.60 -9.43 -21.52
N GLY A 757 -32.36 -8.18 -21.92
CA GLY A 757 -32.92 -7.03 -21.23
C GLY A 757 -32.33 -5.70 -21.68
N THR A 758 -32.24 -4.76 -20.75
CA THR A 758 -31.64 -3.44 -20.95
C THR A 758 -30.68 -3.14 -19.82
N LEU A 759 -29.46 -2.75 -20.16
CA LEU A 759 -28.48 -2.16 -19.25
C LEU A 759 -28.60 -0.64 -19.31
N GLN A 760 -28.75 0.00 -18.16
CA GLN A 760 -28.89 1.46 -18.08
C GLN A 760 -27.81 2.06 -17.19
N VAL A 761 -27.27 3.19 -17.64
CA VAL A 761 -26.31 4.01 -16.88
C VAL A 761 -27.07 5.14 -16.20
N ARG A 762 -26.92 5.27 -14.89
CA ARG A 762 -27.54 6.32 -14.06
C ARG A 762 -26.50 6.95 -13.15
N ALA A 763 -26.81 8.15 -12.65
CA ALA A 763 -26.00 8.86 -11.68
C ALA A 763 -26.79 9.23 -10.42
N GLY A 764 -26.12 9.24 -9.28
CA GLY A 764 -26.65 9.65 -7.97
C GLY A 764 -27.47 8.57 -7.26
N SER A 765 -28.43 7.93 -7.93
CA SER A 765 -29.21 6.82 -7.35
C SER A 765 -29.64 5.78 -8.40
N ALA A 766 -29.98 4.58 -7.94
CA ALA A 766 -30.55 3.52 -8.78
C ALA A 766 -31.86 3.93 -9.48
N THR A 767 -32.59 4.91 -8.93
CA THR A 767 -33.82 5.47 -9.53
C THR A 767 -33.60 6.84 -10.20
N GLY A 768 -32.36 7.32 -10.28
CA GLY A 768 -31.99 8.60 -10.89
C GLY A 768 -32.23 8.64 -12.40
N ALA A 769 -32.04 9.77 -13.07
CA ALA A 769 -32.26 9.86 -14.51
C ALA A 769 -31.37 8.87 -15.29
N VAL A 770 -31.93 8.27 -16.34
CA VAL A 770 -31.17 7.43 -17.28
C VAL A 770 -30.29 8.34 -18.14
N LEU A 771 -28.97 8.17 -18.03
CA LEU A 771 -27.99 8.87 -18.84
C LEU A 771 -27.78 8.20 -20.19
N GLY A 772 -27.92 6.88 -20.24
CA GLY A 772 -27.88 6.08 -21.45
C GLY A 772 -28.37 4.67 -21.22
N SER A 773 -28.65 3.94 -22.30
CA SER A 773 -29.10 2.55 -22.25
C SER A 773 -28.57 1.75 -23.42
N ALA A 774 -28.41 0.46 -23.22
CA ALA A 774 -28.06 -0.51 -24.24
C ALA A 774 -28.97 -1.74 -24.11
N THR A 775 -29.53 -2.20 -25.23
CA THR A 775 -30.29 -3.45 -25.28
C THR A 775 -29.33 -4.64 -25.21
N VAL A 776 -29.60 -5.56 -24.29
CA VAL A 776 -28.86 -6.82 -24.13
C VAL A 776 -29.64 -7.95 -24.80
N PRO A 777 -29.12 -8.54 -25.90
CA PRO A 777 -29.78 -9.66 -26.57
C PRO A 777 -29.57 -10.96 -25.79
N VAL A 778 -30.37 -11.98 -26.13
CA VAL A 778 -30.06 -13.38 -25.77
C VAL A 778 -28.86 -13.81 -26.61
N THR A 779 -27.75 -14.17 -25.95
CA THR A 779 -26.49 -14.50 -26.63
C THR A 779 -26.36 -15.99 -26.95
N GLY A 780 -27.27 -16.82 -26.44
CA GLY A 780 -27.32 -18.26 -26.68
C GLY A 780 -26.66 -19.11 -25.59
N GLY A 781 -26.13 -18.49 -24.54
CA GLY A 781 -25.55 -19.18 -23.39
C GLY A 781 -24.95 -18.23 -22.35
N TRP A 782 -24.81 -18.70 -21.11
CA TRP A 782 -24.21 -17.92 -20.01
C TRP A 782 -22.70 -17.67 -20.19
N ASP A 783 -22.04 -18.42 -21.06
CA ASP A 783 -20.61 -18.29 -21.37
C ASP A 783 -20.34 -17.71 -22.77
N VAL A 784 -21.40 -17.29 -23.48
CA VAL A 784 -21.31 -16.70 -24.82
C VAL A 784 -21.43 -15.19 -24.70
N PHE A 785 -20.30 -14.49 -24.71
CA PHE A 785 -20.25 -13.05 -24.52
C PHE A 785 -20.35 -12.27 -25.84
N THR A 786 -21.04 -11.13 -25.78
CA THR A 786 -21.06 -10.11 -26.83
C THR A 786 -20.87 -8.73 -26.20
N THR A 787 -20.48 -7.75 -27.00
CA THR A 787 -20.44 -6.35 -26.58
C THR A 787 -21.72 -5.63 -26.99
N VAL A 788 -22.30 -4.87 -26.07
CA VAL A 788 -23.41 -3.93 -26.32
C VAL A 788 -22.95 -2.51 -26.09
N THR A 789 -23.58 -1.53 -26.74
CA THR A 789 -23.17 -0.12 -26.67
C THR A 789 -24.37 0.81 -26.47
N GLY A 790 -24.17 1.92 -25.77
CA GLY A 790 -25.16 2.98 -25.62
C GLY A 790 -24.53 4.37 -25.59
N THR A 791 -25.23 5.37 -26.11
CA THR A 791 -24.82 6.78 -26.00
C THR A 791 -25.18 7.34 -24.64
N LEU A 792 -24.37 8.26 -24.12
CA LEU A 792 -24.59 8.97 -22.87
C LEU A 792 -24.90 10.44 -23.14
N ALA A 793 -25.88 10.98 -22.41
CA ALA A 793 -26.20 12.39 -22.41
C ALA A 793 -26.67 12.84 -21.02
N GLY A 794 -26.51 14.14 -20.72
CA GLY A 794 -26.99 14.73 -19.47
C GLY A 794 -26.26 14.26 -18.22
N ALA A 795 -25.03 13.76 -18.35
CA ALA A 795 -24.21 13.36 -17.21
C ALA A 795 -23.90 14.58 -16.32
N PRO A 796 -23.91 14.41 -14.97
CA PRO A 796 -23.50 15.49 -14.07
C PRO A 796 -22.06 15.95 -14.35
N ALA A 797 -21.85 17.27 -14.26
CA ALA A 797 -20.54 17.89 -14.46
C ALA A 797 -19.59 17.77 -13.26
N GLY A 798 -20.01 17.08 -12.19
CA GLY A 798 -19.22 16.87 -10.98
C GLY A 798 -19.24 15.40 -10.56
N THR A 799 -18.51 15.08 -9.49
CA THR A 799 -18.44 13.74 -8.92
C THR A 799 -19.82 13.23 -8.51
N THR A 800 -20.07 11.96 -8.77
CA THR A 800 -21.33 11.28 -8.51
C THR A 800 -21.09 9.80 -8.17
N THR A 801 -22.16 9.10 -7.80
CA THR A 801 -22.20 7.64 -7.75
C THR A 801 -22.73 7.13 -9.08
N LEU A 802 -21.95 6.30 -9.76
CA LEU A 802 -22.37 5.59 -10.97
C LEU A 802 -23.26 4.41 -10.55
N TYR A 803 -24.43 4.29 -11.18
CA TYR A 803 -25.29 3.10 -11.07
C TYR A 803 -25.41 2.45 -12.44
N LEU A 804 -25.18 1.14 -12.48
CA LEU A 804 -25.59 0.28 -13.57
C LEU A 804 -26.85 -0.46 -13.12
N THR A 805 -27.98 -0.18 -13.77
CA THR A 805 -29.27 -0.75 -13.41
C THR A 805 -29.79 -1.65 -14.51
N PHE A 806 -30.41 -2.76 -14.11
CA PHE A 806 -30.80 -3.82 -15.00
C PHE A 806 -32.33 -3.90 -15.10
N ALA A 807 -32.85 -3.84 -16.33
CA ALA A 807 -34.27 -3.87 -16.60
C ALA A 807 -34.63 -4.96 -17.62
N GLY A 808 -35.75 -5.63 -17.44
CA GLY A 808 -36.16 -6.73 -18.30
C GLY A 808 -37.45 -7.43 -17.87
N GLY A 809 -37.65 -8.65 -18.38
CA GLY A 809 -38.77 -9.51 -18.02
C GLY A 809 -38.60 -10.21 -16.66
N ALA A 810 -39.37 -11.26 -16.42
CA ALA A 810 -39.22 -12.10 -15.23
C ALA A 810 -38.09 -13.14 -15.43
N GLY A 811 -37.41 -13.49 -14.33
CA GLY A 811 -36.29 -14.43 -14.32
C GLY A 811 -34.93 -13.78 -14.54
N ALA A 812 -33.87 -14.59 -14.55
CA ALA A 812 -32.51 -14.12 -14.82
C ALA A 812 -32.42 -13.52 -16.25
N LEU A 813 -31.86 -12.32 -16.34
CA LEU A 813 -31.84 -11.52 -17.57
C LEU A 813 -30.59 -11.81 -18.40
N TYR A 814 -29.42 -11.48 -17.87
CA TYR A 814 -28.11 -11.56 -18.50
C TYR A 814 -27.03 -11.42 -17.41
N ASP A 815 -25.78 -11.76 -17.72
CA ASP A 815 -24.64 -11.47 -16.87
C ASP A 815 -23.84 -10.31 -17.46
N LEU A 816 -23.24 -9.51 -16.58
CA LEU A 816 -22.39 -8.39 -16.91
C LEU A 816 -20.95 -8.72 -16.49
N ASP A 817 -20.06 -8.69 -17.46
CA ASP A 817 -18.64 -8.99 -17.30
C ASP A 817 -17.86 -7.70 -17.05
N SER A 818 -17.74 -6.86 -18.08
CA SER A 818 -16.99 -5.61 -18.00
C SER A 818 -17.72 -4.46 -18.69
N PHE A 819 -17.33 -3.23 -18.39
CA PHE A 819 -17.81 -2.03 -19.07
C PHE A 819 -16.70 -1.03 -19.37
N THR A 820 -16.87 -0.28 -20.45
CA THR A 820 -15.94 0.76 -20.89
C THR A 820 -16.68 2.06 -21.19
N PHE A 821 -16.24 3.18 -20.62
CA PHE A 821 -16.67 4.50 -21.04
C PHE A 821 -15.77 5.09 -22.11
N ALA A 822 -16.38 5.60 -23.18
CA ALA A 822 -15.68 6.47 -24.11
C ALA A 822 -15.89 7.93 -23.68
N THR A 823 -14.78 8.67 -23.58
CA THR A 823 -14.80 10.11 -23.37
C THR A 823 -14.66 10.82 -24.70
N SER A 824 -15.26 11.99 -24.87
CA SER A 824 -14.86 12.86 -25.99
C SER A 824 -13.36 13.15 -25.89
N PRO A 825 -12.59 13.12 -26.99
CA PRO A 825 -11.29 13.76 -26.99
C PRO A 825 -11.53 15.19 -26.51
N SER A 826 -10.85 15.58 -25.43
CA SER A 826 -10.94 16.88 -24.76
C SER A 826 -11.32 17.98 -25.76
N GLY A 827 -12.35 18.77 -25.45
CA GLY A 827 -12.77 19.91 -26.28
C GLY A 827 -11.62 20.86 -26.62
N ASN A 828 -11.87 21.85 -27.48
CA ASN A 828 -10.89 22.83 -27.97
C ASN A 828 -9.81 23.17 -26.93
N ARG A 829 -8.56 22.77 -27.19
CA ARG A 829 -7.41 23.06 -26.31
C ARG A 829 -6.73 24.33 -26.79
N THR A 830 -6.51 25.30 -25.91
CA THR A 830 -5.91 26.60 -26.26
C THR A 830 -4.61 26.81 -25.51
N GLY A 831 -3.51 27.01 -26.24
CA GLY A 831 -2.18 27.20 -25.66
C GLY A 831 -1.08 27.13 -26.72
N PRO A 832 0.20 27.06 -26.32
CA PRO A 832 1.30 26.96 -27.27
C PRO A 832 1.33 25.59 -27.95
N VAL A 833 1.67 25.58 -29.25
CA VAL A 833 2.08 24.37 -29.96
C VAL A 833 3.60 24.37 -30.03
N VAL A 834 4.25 23.42 -29.39
CA VAL A 834 5.72 23.42 -29.22
C VAL A 834 6.34 22.35 -30.13
N GLY A 835 7.36 22.72 -30.89
CA GLY A 835 8.03 21.84 -31.84
C GLY A 835 9.54 21.76 -31.61
N LEU A 836 10.29 21.60 -32.71
CA LEU A 836 11.74 21.40 -32.71
C LEU A 836 12.50 22.41 -31.82
N GLY A 837 13.34 21.88 -30.92
CA GLY A 837 14.18 22.70 -30.03
C GLY A 837 13.41 23.45 -28.94
N GLY A 838 12.16 23.07 -28.64
CA GLY A 838 11.32 23.76 -27.66
C GLY A 838 10.76 25.09 -28.16
N LEU A 839 10.84 25.36 -29.47
CA LEU A 839 10.31 26.57 -30.09
C LEU A 839 8.80 26.46 -30.31
N CYS A 840 8.09 27.57 -30.17
CA CYS A 840 6.65 27.66 -30.35
C CYS A 840 6.29 27.91 -31.82
N LEU A 841 5.21 27.28 -32.28
CA LEU A 841 4.57 27.60 -33.54
C LEU A 841 4.06 29.05 -33.49
N ASP A 842 4.48 29.86 -34.46
CA ASP A 842 4.38 31.32 -34.40
C ASP A 842 3.87 31.87 -35.75
N VAL A 843 2.90 32.77 -35.68
CA VAL A 843 2.49 33.56 -36.84
C VAL A 843 3.52 34.68 -37.04
N ARG A 844 4.27 34.64 -38.15
CA ARG A 844 5.39 35.56 -38.40
C ARG A 844 4.98 37.02 -38.25
N GLY A 845 5.61 37.70 -37.30
CA GLY A 845 5.38 39.12 -37.01
C GLY A 845 3.98 39.44 -36.52
N ALA A 846 3.23 38.45 -36.00
CA ALA A 846 1.82 38.55 -35.65
C ALA A 846 0.92 39.05 -36.80
N GLY A 847 1.34 38.81 -38.05
CA GLY A 847 0.61 39.26 -39.24
C GLY A 847 -0.76 38.58 -39.37
N THR A 848 -1.82 39.36 -39.52
CA THR A 848 -3.20 38.86 -39.66
C THR A 848 -3.67 38.81 -41.12
N ALA A 849 -2.83 39.18 -42.08
CA ALA A 849 -3.15 39.09 -43.50
C ALA A 849 -3.21 37.64 -43.97
N ASP A 850 -4.13 37.33 -44.89
CA ASP A 850 -4.19 36.01 -45.53
C ASP A 850 -2.88 35.74 -46.30
N GLY A 851 -2.30 34.57 -46.05
CA GLY A 851 -1.01 34.18 -46.60
C GLY A 851 0.19 34.54 -45.73
N THR A 852 -0.01 35.01 -44.50
CA THR A 852 1.10 35.22 -43.55
C THR A 852 1.80 33.88 -43.25
N GLN A 853 3.13 33.84 -43.36
CA GLN A 853 3.93 32.63 -43.13
C GLN A 853 3.86 32.18 -41.66
N VAL A 854 3.70 30.88 -41.42
CA VAL A 854 3.89 30.29 -40.09
C VAL A 854 5.32 29.80 -39.95
N GLN A 855 5.89 29.99 -38.75
CA GLN A 855 7.28 29.69 -38.42
C GLN A 855 7.36 29.06 -37.02
N VAL A 856 8.55 28.64 -36.61
CA VAL A 856 8.87 28.41 -35.19
C VAL A 856 9.63 29.60 -34.63
N HIS A 857 9.36 29.97 -33.39
CA HIS A 857 10.02 31.10 -32.72
C HIS A 857 10.22 30.80 -31.22
N THR A 858 11.15 31.51 -30.59
CA THR A 858 11.31 31.46 -29.12
C THR A 858 9.97 31.75 -28.46
N CYS A 859 9.54 30.87 -27.55
CA CYS A 859 8.26 30.96 -26.86
C CYS A 859 8.20 32.25 -26.01
N ASN A 860 7.20 33.08 -26.24
CA ASN A 860 7.04 34.40 -25.62
C ASN A 860 5.60 34.68 -25.12
N GLY A 861 4.70 33.70 -25.21
CA GLY A 861 3.33 33.79 -24.68
C GLY A 861 2.40 34.78 -25.39
N THR A 862 2.81 35.32 -26.54
CA THR A 862 1.98 36.27 -27.29
C THR A 862 0.81 35.58 -28.01
N PRO A 863 -0.27 36.30 -28.37
CA PRO A 863 -1.38 35.74 -29.14
C PRO A 863 -0.98 35.12 -30.49
N ALA A 864 0.20 35.47 -31.05
CA ALA A 864 0.74 34.87 -32.26
C ALA A 864 1.25 33.43 -32.06
N GLN A 865 1.42 33.00 -30.81
CA GLN A 865 1.86 31.67 -30.41
C GLN A 865 0.78 30.88 -29.65
N THR A 866 -0.38 31.50 -29.40
CA THR A 866 -1.51 30.86 -28.74
C THR A 866 -2.44 30.25 -29.80
N TRP A 867 -2.43 28.93 -29.88
CA TRP A 867 -3.21 28.17 -30.84
C TRP A 867 -4.36 27.45 -30.16
N THR A 868 -5.53 27.46 -30.79
CA THR A 868 -6.67 26.62 -30.42
C THR A 868 -6.72 25.41 -31.33
N VAL A 869 -6.55 24.22 -30.74
CA VAL A 869 -6.53 22.93 -31.44
C VAL A 869 -7.86 22.23 -31.22
N THR A 870 -8.60 22.02 -32.32
CA THR A 870 -9.81 21.20 -32.33
C THR A 870 -9.44 19.79 -32.79
N PRO A 871 -9.71 18.72 -32.01
CA PRO A 871 -9.46 17.35 -32.45
C PRO A 871 -10.17 17.04 -33.77
N GLY A 872 -9.42 16.62 -34.79
CA GLY A 872 -9.95 16.36 -36.14
C GLY A 872 -10.47 17.59 -36.89
N GLY A 873 -10.10 18.79 -36.44
CA GLY A 873 -10.55 20.07 -36.98
C GLY A 873 -9.41 21.07 -37.20
N PRO A 874 -9.72 22.36 -37.38
CA PRO A 874 -8.72 23.36 -37.66
C PRO A 874 -7.87 23.70 -36.43
N VAL A 875 -6.61 24.05 -36.70
CA VAL A 875 -5.69 24.68 -35.74
C VAL A 875 -5.76 26.19 -35.96
N ARG A 876 -6.12 26.96 -34.93
CA ARG A 876 -6.47 28.39 -35.07
C ARG A 876 -5.60 29.31 -34.24
N ALA A 877 -5.18 30.43 -34.81
CA ALA A 877 -4.54 31.54 -34.10
C ALA A 877 -5.01 32.87 -34.70
N LEU A 878 -5.06 33.93 -33.88
CA LEU A 878 -5.45 35.29 -34.32
C LEU A 878 -6.77 35.34 -35.10
N GLY A 879 -7.74 34.49 -34.75
CA GLY A 879 -9.04 34.40 -35.43
C GLY A 879 -9.03 33.71 -36.80
N LYS A 880 -7.91 33.12 -37.21
CA LYS A 880 -7.68 32.49 -38.52
C LYS A 880 -7.16 31.05 -38.37
N CYS A 881 -7.09 30.33 -39.48
CA CYS A 881 -6.76 28.91 -39.54
C CYS A 881 -5.34 28.68 -40.07
N LEU A 882 -4.68 27.66 -39.53
CA LEU A 882 -3.46 27.08 -40.08
C LEU A 882 -3.79 26.40 -41.41
N ASP A 883 -3.17 26.85 -42.49
CA ASP A 883 -3.60 26.57 -43.86
C ASP A 883 -2.42 26.12 -44.72
N VAL A 884 -2.67 25.12 -45.56
CA VAL A 884 -1.75 24.71 -46.63
C VAL A 884 -1.97 25.63 -47.83
N SER A 885 -0.94 26.40 -48.22
CA SER A 885 -1.07 27.42 -49.26
C SER A 885 -1.58 26.85 -50.58
N GLY A 886 -2.72 27.37 -51.04
CA GLY A 886 -3.40 26.93 -52.27
C GLY A 886 -3.93 25.50 -52.22
N GLY A 887 -3.97 24.85 -51.06
CA GLY A 887 -4.28 23.41 -50.93
C GLY A 887 -3.28 22.49 -51.62
N GLY A 888 -2.03 22.94 -51.79
CA GLY A 888 -0.98 22.16 -52.46
C GLY A 888 -0.60 20.89 -51.72
N SER A 889 -0.06 19.90 -52.44
CA SER A 889 0.40 18.62 -51.88
C SER A 889 1.88 18.34 -52.13
N ALA A 890 2.63 19.30 -52.67
CA ALA A 890 4.07 19.16 -52.91
C ALA A 890 4.88 19.34 -51.61
N ASP A 891 6.01 18.64 -51.50
CA ASP A 891 6.96 18.89 -50.40
C ASP A 891 7.52 20.29 -50.50
N GLY A 892 7.56 21.00 -49.37
CA GLY A 892 7.95 22.40 -49.29
C GLY A 892 6.80 23.38 -49.49
N THR A 893 5.56 22.92 -49.68
CA THR A 893 4.39 23.82 -49.77
C THR A 893 4.28 24.67 -48.50
N LYS A 894 4.16 25.98 -48.67
CA LYS A 894 4.08 26.94 -47.57
C LYS A 894 2.90 26.66 -46.64
N ILE A 895 3.15 26.67 -45.34
CA ILE A 895 2.11 26.74 -44.31
C ILE A 895 1.91 28.19 -43.88
N GLN A 896 0.65 28.61 -43.87
CA GLN A 896 0.27 30.01 -43.73
C GLN A 896 -0.92 30.18 -42.79
N LEU A 897 -1.15 31.42 -42.37
CA LEU A 897 -2.38 31.83 -41.73
C LEU A 897 -3.39 32.27 -42.80
N TRP A 898 -4.62 31.76 -42.75
CA TRP A 898 -5.67 32.08 -43.72
C TRP A 898 -7.05 32.15 -43.08
N THR A 899 -7.95 32.95 -43.63
CA THR A 899 -9.36 33.03 -43.24
C THR A 899 -9.98 31.63 -43.21
N CYS A 900 -10.57 31.24 -42.08
CA CYS A 900 -11.17 29.91 -41.94
C CYS A 900 -12.30 29.71 -42.94
N ASN A 901 -12.14 28.79 -43.88
CA ASN A 901 -13.05 28.53 -45.01
C ASN A 901 -13.55 27.08 -45.05
N GLY A 902 -13.12 26.23 -44.11
CA GLY A 902 -13.60 24.85 -43.95
C GLY A 902 -13.09 23.87 -45.00
N THR A 903 -12.10 24.26 -45.81
CA THR A 903 -11.50 23.37 -46.81
C THR A 903 -10.55 22.36 -46.18
N GLY A 904 -10.23 21.27 -46.91
CA GLY A 904 -9.27 20.25 -46.46
C GLY A 904 -7.86 20.79 -46.21
N ALA A 905 -7.50 21.94 -46.80
CA ALA A 905 -6.24 22.63 -46.55
C ALA A 905 -6.08 23.13 -45.09
N GLN A 906 -7.19 23.24 -44.36
CA GLN A 906 -7.23 23.75 -42.99
C GLN A 906 -7.47 22.64 -41.95
N ASN A 907 -7.59 21.38 -42.38
CA ASN A 907 -7.82 20.26 -41.48
C ASN A 907 -6.48 19.64 -41.04
N TRP A 908 -6.30 19.46 -39.73
CA TRP A 908 -5.09 18.90 -39.14
C TRP A 908 -5.43 17.85 -38.10
N SER A 909 -4.73 16.73 -38.15
CA SER A 909 -4.96 15.57 -37.28
C SER A 909 -3.66 15.19 -36.59
N ALA A 910 -3.68 15.30 -35.26
CA ALA A 910 -2.60 14.82 -34.41
C ALA A 910 -2.53 13.29 -34.46
N GLN A 911 -1.33 12.75 -34.60
CA GLN A 911 -1.08 11.32 -34.65
C GLN A 911 -0.42 10.83 -33.34
N PRO A 912 -0.51 9.52 -33.02
CA PRO A 912 0.17 8.93 -31.85
C PRO A 912 1.69 9.14 -31.84
N ASP A 913 2.32 9.28 -33.01
CA ASP A 913 3.77 9.54 -33.16
C ASP A 913 4.15 11.03 -32.98
N ARG A 914 3.23 11.85 -32.49
CA ARG A 914 3.34 13.30 -32.30
C ARG A 914 3.44 14.12 -33.59
N THR A 915 3.20 13.54 -34.76
CA THR A 915 3.08 14.32 -35.99
C THR A 915 1.73 15.03 -36.09
N LEU A 916 1.71 16.19 -36.76
CA LEU A 916 0.47 16.89 -37.12
C LEU A 916 0.24 16.74 -38.61
N ARG A 917 -0.69 15.87 -38.99
CA ARG A 917 -0.94 15.47 -40.38
C ARG A 917 -2.10 16.26 -40.99
N ASN A 918 -1.91 16.82 -42.18
CA ASN A 918 -3.00 17.29 -43.03
C ASN A 918 -3.58 16.09 -43.83
N PRO A 919 -4.83 15.66 -43.58
CA PRO A 919 -5.39 14.48 -44.23
C PRO A 919 -5.59 14.65 -45.74
N ALA A 920 -5.89 15.87 -46.21
CA ALA A 920 -6.16 16.14 -47.62
C ALA A 920 -4.90 16.04 -48.50
N ALA A 921 -3.74 16.46 -47.97
CA ALA A 921 -2.46 16.34 -48.64
C ALA A 921 -1.70 15.05 -48.30
N ALA A 922 -2.19 14.27 -47.32
CA ALA A 922 -1.52 13.10 -46.76
C ALA A 922 -0.08 13.37 -46.25
N LYS A 923 0.17 14.59 -45.74
CA LYS A 923 1.50 15.11 -45.37
C LYS A 923 1.50 15.80 -44.01
N CYS A 924 2.68 16.02 -43.44
CA CYS A 924 2.86 16.48 -42.07
C CYS A 924 3.35 17.94 -42.01
N LEU A 925 3.05 18.59 -40.89
CA LEU A 925 3.59 19.89 -40.51
C LEU A 925 5.07 19.74 -40.14
N ASP A 926 5.96 20.46 -40.81
CA ASP A 926 7.41 20.25 -40.72
C ASP A 926 8.19 21.57 -40.59
N VAL A 927 9.15 21.61 -39.66
CA VAL A 927 10.12 22.70 -39.54
C VAL A 927 11.20 22.56 -40.62
N SER A 928 11.13 23.45 -41.61
CA SER A 928 12.00 23.38 -42.79
C SER A 928 13.50 23.32 -42.43
N ASN A 929 14.23 22.47 -43.16
CA ASN A 929 15.66 22.19 -42.97
C ASN A 929 16.03 21.57 -41.60
N ASN A 930 15.06 21.12 -40.80
CA ASN A 930 15.30 20.60 -39.44
C ASN A 930 16.15 21.59 -38.59
N SER A 931 15.85 22.89 -38.72
CA SER A 931 16.60 23.96 -38.07
C SER A 931 15.86 24.48 -36.84
N ALA A 932 16.47 24.34 -35.66
CA ALA A 932 15.98 24.87 -34.38
C ALA A 932 16.30 26.38 -34.21
N THR A 933 16.32 27.15 -35.32
CA THR A 933 16.58 28.59 -35.29
C THR A 933 15.28 29.37 -35.16
N SER A 934 15.21 30.33 -34.23
CA SER A 934 14.05 31.21 -34.08
C SER A 934 13.78 31.97 -35.39
N GLY A 935 12.55 31.87 -35.90
CA GLY A 935 12.12 32.42 -37.20
C GLY A 935 12.10 31.41 -38.37
N GLN A 936 12.51 30.17 -38.14
CA GLN A 936 12.54 29.13 -39.19
C GLN A 936 11.13 28.82 -39.70
N ALA A 937 10.96 28.81 -41.02
CA ALA A 937 9.64 28.58 -41.63
C ALA A 937 9.13 27.15 -41.41
N VAL A 938 7.81 27.02 -41.30
CA VAL A 938 7.12 25.74 -41.30
C VAL A 938 6.51 25.50 -42.68
N HIS A 939 6.64 24.28 -43.19
CA HIS A 939 6.13 23.86 -44.49
C HIS A 939 5.46 22.49 -44.42
N LEU A 940 4.78 22.11 -45.50
CA LEU A 940 4.20 20.79 -45.67
C LEU A 940 5.26 19.84 -46.21
N TRP A 941 5.40 18.66 -45.60
CA TRP A 941 6.39 17.67 -46.00
C TRP A 941 5.91 16.23 -45.84
N THR A 942 6.54 15.29 -46.55
CA THR A 942 6.31 13.85 -46.41
C THR A 942 6.51 13.42 -44.95
N CYS A 943 5.52 12.73 -44.37
CA CYS A 943 5.56 12.31 -42.97
C CYS A 943 6.69 11.30 -42.73
N HIS A 944 7.55 11.57 -41.75
CA HIS A 944 8.66 10.72 -41.34
C HIS A 944 8.93 10.74 -39.82
N ALA A 945 8.14 11.48 -39.02
CA ALA A 945 8.16 11.48 -37.56
C ALA A 945 9.52 11.82 -36.88
N ASN A 946 10.43 12.46 -37.61
CA ASN A 946 11.68 13.00 -37.05
C ASN A 946 11.39 14.22 -36.18
N ALA A 947 12.38 14.68 -35.40
CA ALA A 947 12.22 15.78 -34.45
C ALA A 947 11.60 17.06 -35.05
N ASN A 948 11.84 17.38 -36.33
CA ASN A 948 11.23 18.53 -37.03
C ASN A 948 9.75 18.38 -37.39
N GLN A 949 9.14 17.22 -37.17
CA GLN A 949 7.72 16.94 -37.35
C GLN A 949 6.99 16.60 -36.05
N GLN A 950 7.69 16.56 -34.91
CA GLN A 950 7.09 16.23 -33.63
C GLN A 950 6.59 17.51 -32.94
N TRP A 951 5.31 17.51 -32.55
CA TRP A 951 4.64 18.65 -31.95
C TRP A 951 3.95 18.27 -30.65
N THR A 952 4.17 19.06 -29.61
CA THR A 952 3.37 19.05 -28.37
C THR A 952 2.22 20.03 -28.55
N LEU A 953 0.99 19.53 -28.45
CA LEU A 953 -0.23 20.32 -28.58
C LEU A 953 -0.70 20.80 -27.19
N PRO A 954 -1.41 21.94 -27.10
CA PRO A 954 -1.85 22.53 -25.83
C PRO A 954 -2.86 21.69 -25.07
#